data_AF-A0AAI9DQG3-F1
#
_entry.id   AF-A0AAI9DQG3-F1
#
_cell.length_a   1.000
_cell.length_b   1.000
_cell.length_c   1.000
_cell.angle_alpha   90.00
_cell.angle_beta   90.00
_cell.angle_gamma   90.00
#
_symmetry.space_group_name_H-M   'P 1'
#
loop_
_entity.id
_entity.type
_entity.pdbx_description
1 polymer ?
#
loop_
_entity_poly.entity_id
_entity_poly.type
_entity_poly.pdbx_seq_one_letter_code
_entity_poly.pdbx_strand_id
1 'polypeptide(L)'
;MSYQVLARKWRPQTFADVVGQEHVLTALANGLTSGRIHHAYLFSGTRGVGKTSIARLLAKCLNCETGITATPCGVCDNCREIEQGRFVDLIEIDAASRTKVEDTRDLLDNVQYAPARGRFKVYLIDEVHMLSRHSFNALLKTLEEPPPHVKFLLATTDPQKLPVTILSRCLQFHLKALDVDQIRHQLEHILGAEQIAAEPRALQLLARAADGSLRDALSLTDQAIASGDGQLTAETVSTMLGTLDDDQALSLIEALVAANGEEVMRQVHDAASRGAEWEALLVEMQSLLHRIAMVQLSPSALGSDMASVEHRMRELARTVPPADIQLYYQTLLMGRKELPYAPDRRMGVEMTLLRALAFHPRQPLPEPEPQSFAPVAPTAVMSPAQVPPQQSAPAYDPASLPDTTSQVLAARSQLQRAQGAPKAKKSEPAAASRARPVNNAALERLASVTERVQSRPATAAAQAQPKKKEAYRWKATTPVAEVKEEVATPKALKKALEHEKTPELAAKLAAEAIERDPWAADVAQLKLPKLVEQVALNAWREQEGSRVCLHLRPSQRHLNNPGALKALTEAMSQFAGSAVELTIVEDDNPAVRTPLEWRQAIYEEKLAQAREAVIADSNIQTLRRFFDADLDEESIRPL
;
A
#
# COMPACT_ATOMS: atom_id res chain seq x y z
N MET A 1 30.41 -12.48 24.16
CA MET A 1 28.98 -12.39 24.54
C MET A 1 28.20 -11.98 23.30
N SER A 2 26.96 -12.43 23.11
CA SER A 2 26.15 -11.95 21.97
C SER A 2 25.73 -10.50 22.21
N TYR A 3 26.16 -9.56 21.36
CA TYR A 3 25.68 -8.18 21.39
C TYR A 3 24.15 -8.17 21.28
N GLN A 4 23.48 -7.45 22.17
CA GLN A 4 22.02 -7.26 22.14
C GLN A 4 21.73 -5.77 22.07
N VAL A 5 20.96 -5.39 21.04
CA VAL A 5 20.37 -4.07 20.82
C VAL A 5 19.69 -3.57 22.12
N LEU A 6 19.88 -2.31 22.49
CA LEU A 6 19.33 -1.70 23.70
C LEU A 6 17.81 -1.87 23.77
N ALA A 7 17.12 -1.71 22.65
CA ALA A 7 15.67 -1.93 22.51
C ALA A 7 15.20 -3.36 22.91
N ARG A 8 16.10 -4.33 22.97
CA ARG A 8 15.83 -5.69 23.49
C ARG A 8 16.36 -5.87 24.92
N LYS A 9 17.55 -5.36 25.23
CA LYS A 9 18.19 -5.47 26.56
C LYS A 9 17.37 -4.74 27.65
N TRP A 10 16.89 -3.54 27.34
CA TRP A 10 16.11 -2.68 28.24
C TRP A 10 14.59 -2.85 28.07
N ARG A 11 14.15 -4.05 27.65
CA ARG A 11 12.73 -4.35 27.66
C ARG A 11 12.23 -4.40 29.12
N PRO A 12 11.17 -3.66 29.50
CA PRO A 12 10.64 -3.66 30.86
C PRO A 12 10.36 -5.08 31.38
N GLN A 13 10.82 -5.40 32.59
CA GLN A 13 10.68 -6.73 33.19
C GLN A 13 9.57 -6.79 34.25
N THR A 14 9.24 -5.65 34.84
CA THR A 14 8.15 -5.39 35.78
C THR A 14 7.33 -4.19 35.32
N PHE A 15 6.16 -3.95 35.94
CA PHE A 15 5.39 -2.73 35.68
C PHE A 15 6.07 -1.45 36.19
N ALA A 16 7.03 -1.54 37.11
CA ALA A 16 7.78 -0.38 37.60
C ALA A 16 8.81 0.13 36.58
N ASP A 17 9.30 -0.73 35.69
CA ASP A 17 10.25 -0.37 34.63
C ASP A 17 9.57 0.23 33.39
N VAL A 18 8.23 0.31 33.38
CA VAL A 18 7.46 0.86 32.25
C VAL A 18 7.37 2.37 32.40
N VAL A 19 7.95 3.11 31.45
CA VAL A 19 7.91 4.57 31.41
C VAL A 19 6.50 5.05 31.05
N GLY A 20 5.94 5.93 31.88
CA GLY A 20 4.63 6.54 31.67
C GLY A 20 3.46 5.54 31.78
N GLN A 21 2.32 5.88 31.17
CA GLN A 21 1.12 5.03 31.12
C GLN A 21 0.54 4.64 32.49
N GLU A 22 0.77 5.45 33.53
CA GLU A 22 0.36 5.21 34.92
C GLU A 22 -1.11 4.79 35.06
N HIS A 23 -2.02 5.35 34.24
CA HIS A 23 -3.44 5.02 34.22
C HIS A 23 -3.69 3.56 33.81
N VAL A 24 -2.95 3.02 32.83
CA VAL A 24 -3.05 1.62 32.40
C VAL A 24 -2.42 0.70 33.43
N LEU A 25 -1.22 1.03 33.91
CA LEU A 25 -0.48 0.21 34.87
C LEU A 25 -1.24 0.08 36.20
N THR A 26 -1.82 1.17 36.70
CA THR A 26 -2.65 1.19 37.92
C THR A 26 -3.90 0.32 37.73
N ALA A 27 -4.59 0.43 36.59
CA ALA A 27 -5.77 -0.38 36.31
C ALA A 27 -5.44 -1.88 36.22
N LEU A 28 -4.34 -2.26 35.57
CA LEU A 28 -3.88 -3.65 35.49
C LEU A 28 -3.44 -4.20 36.87
N ALA A 29 -2.67 -3.43 37.64
CA ALA A 29 -2.22 -3.82 38.98
C ALA A 29 -3.41 -4.03 39.93
N ASN A 30 -4.40 -3.13 39.91
CA ASN A 30 -5.64 -3.26 40.68
C ASN A 30 -6.49 -4.45 40.22
N GLY A 31 -6.59 -4.69 38.91
CA GLY A 31 -7.29 -5.86 38.36
C GLY A 31 -6.68 -7.19 38.80
N LEU A 32 -5.34 -7.30 38.78
CA LEU A 32 -4.61 -8.47 39.26
C LEU A 32 -4.78 -8.68 40.76
N THR A 33 -4.61 -7.62 41.56
CA THR A 33 -4.70 -7.67 43.04
C THR A 33 -6.11 -8.00 43.53
N SER A 34 -7.15 -7.51 42.83
CA SER A 34 -8.55 -7.80 43.15
C SER A 34 -9.09 -9.10 42.52
N GLY A 35 -8.27 -9.85 41.77
CA GLY A 35 -8.68 -11.05 41.05
C GLY A 35 -9.66 -10.82 39.89
N ARG A 36 -9.91 -9.57 39.50
CA ARG A 36 -10.85 -9.17 38.42
C ARG A 36 -10.18 -9.28 37.04
N ILE A 37 -9.89 -10.51 36.64
CA ILE A 37 -9.16 -10.83 35.40
C ILE A 37 -10.13 -11.04 34.24
N HIS A 38 -10.26 -10.05 33.36
CA HIS A 38 -11.08 -10.15 32.16
C HIS A 38 -10.59 -11.28 31.23
N HIS A 39 -11.46 -11.75 30.34
CA HIS A 39 -11.10 -12.78 29.36
C HIS A 39 -10.34 -12.18 28.15
N ALA A 40 -10.58 -10.91 27.83
CA ALA A 40 -9.92 -10.20 26.74
C ALA A 40 -9.51 -8.77 27.13
N TYR A 41 -8.28 -8.41 26.75
CA TYR A 41 -7.68 -7.09 26.92
C TYR A 41 -7.27 -6.55 25.55
N LEU A 42 -7.59 -5.28 25.25
CA LEU A 42 -7.20 -4.61 24.01
C LEU A 42 -6.30 -3.42 24.30
N PHE A 43 -5.04 -3.50 23.88
CA PHE A 43 -4.07 -2.42 23.93
C PHE A 43 -4.05 -1.66 22.60
N SER A 44 -4.43 -0.38 22.63
CA SER A 44 -4.40 0.53 21.48
C SER A 44 -3.38 1.65 21.71
N GLY A 45 -2.84 2.22 20.63
CA GLY A 45 -1.84 3.29 20.69
C GLY A 45 -0.87 3.22 19.51
N THR A 46 -0.05 4.25 19.32
CA THR A 46 0.92 4.32 18.20
C THR A 46 1.94 3.18 18.23
N ARG A 47 2.76 3.06 17.18
CA ARG A 47 3.81 2.02 17.13
C ARG A 47 4.84 2.30 18.24
N GLY A 48 5.35 1.24 18.84
CA GLY A 48 6.49 1.32 19.78
C GLY A 48 6.23 1.90 21.19
N VAL A 49 5.04 2.43 21.51
CA VAL A 49 4.63 2.88 22.87
C VAL A 49 4.53 1.78 23.95
N GLY A 50 4.99 0.55 23.65
CA GLY A 50 5.06 -0.54 24.63
C GLY A 50 3.90 -1.53 24.65
N LYS A 51 2.90 -1.44 23.75
CA LYS A 51 1.71 -2.35 23.68
C LYS A 51 2.05 -3.83 23.95
N THR A 52 2.89 -4.42 23.09
CA THR A 52 3.32 -5.83 23.15
C THR A 52 4.17 -6.14 24.38
N SER A 53 4.89 -5.15 24.93
CA SER A 53 5.69 -5.33 26.15
C SER A 53 4.79 -5.37 27.39
N ILE A 54 3.82 -4.47 27.52
CA ILE A 54 2.82 -4.49 28.60
C ILE A 54 1.98 -5.78 28.54
N ALA A 55 1.63 -6.24 27.35
CA ALA A 55 0.95 -7.53 27.17
C ALA A 55 1.81 -8.72 27.68
N ARG A 56 3.11 -8.77 27.37
CA ARG A 56 4.01 -9.80 27.93
C ARG A 56 4.17 -9.69 29.45
N LEU A 57 4.24 -8.47 30.00
CA LEU A 57 4.26 -8.27 31.45
C LEU A 57 2.99 -8.81 32.11
N LEU A 58 1.81 -8.53 31.53
CA LEU A 58 0.55 -9.09 32.00
C LEU A 58 0.53 -10.63 31.91
N ALA A 59 1.08 -11.21 30.83
CA ALA A 59 1.25 -12.67 30.73
C ALA A 59 2.17 -13.24 31.83
N LYS A 60 3.29 -12.57 32.16
CA LYS A 60 4.15 -12.93 33.32
C LYS A 60 3.37 -12.87 34.63
N CYS A 61 2.60 -11.80 34.85
CA CYS A 61 1.81 -11.60 36.07
C CYS A 61 0.74 -12.68 36.28
N LEU A 62 0.14 -13.17 35.19
CA LEU A 62 -0.89 -14.23 35.21
C LEU A 62 -0.32 -15.63 35.42
N ASN A 63 0.87 -15.91 34.86
CA ASN A 63 1.49 -17.24 34.87
C ASN A 63 2.68 -17.39 35.82
N CYS A 64 2.93 -16.41 36.70
CA CYS A 64 3.98 -16.51 37.71
C CYS A 64 3.70 -17.68 38.68
N GLU A 65 4.76 -18.41 39.03
CA GLU A 65 4.66 -19.56 39.95
C GLU A 65 4.23 -19.10 41.35
N THR A 66 4.72 -17.94 41.81
CA THR A 66 4.41 -17.35 43.14
C THR A 66 2.94 -17.01 43.35
N GLY A 67 2.16 -16.83 42.29
CA GLY A 67 0.77 -16.35 42.37
C GLY A 67 0.40 -15.48 41.19
N ILE A 68 -0.89 -15.13 41.10
CA ILE A 68 -1.32 -14.04 40.24
C ILE A 68 -0.97 -12.75 41.00
N THR A 69 0.00 -12.00 40.50
CA THR A 69 0.59 -10.86 41.21
C THR A 69 0.93 -9.73 40.24
N ALA A 70 0.74 -8.47 40.65
CA ALA A 70 1.16 -7.30 39.87
C ALA A 70 2.70 -7.15 39.79
N THR A 71 3.44 -7.79 40.71
CA THR A 71 4.90 -7.78 40.79
C THR A 71 5.46 -9.18 40.49
N PRO A 72 5.68 -9.53 39.20
CA PRO A 72 6.21 -10.84 38.82
C PRO A 72 7.65 -10.99 39.31
N CYS A 73 8.02 -12.17 39.82
CA CYS A 73 9.31 -12.35 40.50
C CYS A 73 10.54 -12.33 39.57
N GLY A 74 10.37 -12.43 38.25
CA GLY A 74 11.45 -12.43 37.24
C GLY A 74 12.37 -13.66 37.24
N VAL A 75 12.46 -14.39 38.35
CA VAL A 75 13.39 -15.53 38.55
C VAL A 75 12.77 -16.90 38.30
N CYS A 76 11.44 -17.02 38.27
CA CYS A 76 10.75 -18.29 38.01
C CYS A 76 10.96 -18.79 36.58
N ASP A 77 10.76 -20.09 36.33
CA ASP A 77 10.98 -20.66 35.00
C ASP A 77 9.96 -20.08 34.00
N ASN A 78 8.68 -20.02 34.39
CA ASN A 78 7.65 -19.38 33.58
C ASN A 78 8.01 -17.91 33.25
N CYS A 79 8.60 -17.20 34.21
CA CYS A 79 9.01 -15.80 34.09
C CYS A 79 10.11 -15.63 33.02
N ARG A 80 11.12 -16.51 33.07
CA ARG A 80 12.25 -16.55 32.15
C ARG A 80 11.86 -17.01 30.74
N GLU A 81 11.00 -18.02 30.64
CA GLU A 81 10.51 -18.56 29.37
C GLU A 81 9.62 -17.56 28.62
N ILE A 82 8.78 -16.80 29.33
CA ILE A 82 7.96 -15.73 28.73
C ILE A 82 8.85 -14.62 28.20
N GLU A 83 9.90 -14.22 28.93
CA GLU A 83 10.82 -13.18 28.45
C GLU A 83 11.61 -13.63 27.21
N GLN A 84 12.04 -14.89 27.19
CA GLN A 84 12.72 -15.47 26.03
C GLN A 84 11.78 -15.70 24.83
N GLY A 85 10.46 -15.56 24.99
CA GLY A 85 9.47 -15.85 23.95
C GLY A 85 9.36 -17.34 23.62
N ARG A 86 9.56 -18.20 24.63
CA ARG A 86 9.60 -19.68 24.49
C ARG A 86 8.56 -20.41 25.34
N PHE A 87 7.75 -19.67 26.10
CA PHE A 87 6.76 -20.24 26.99
C PHE A 87 5.60 -20.88 26.23
N VAL A 88 5.34 -22.17 26.49
CA VAL A 88 4.39 -23.00 25.73
C VAL A 88 2.96 -22.43 25.76
N ASP A 89 2.54 -21.90 26.90
CA ASP A 89 1.19 -21.35 27.10
C ASP A 89 1.09 -19.85 26.79
N LEU A 90 2.10 -19.23 26.14
CA LEU A 90 2.02 -17.90 25.56
C LEU A 90 2.18 -18.00 24.04
N ILE A 91 1.06 -17.99 23.32
CA ILE A 91 1.02 -18.11 21.86
C ILE A 91 1.06 -16.69 21.27
N GLU A 92 2.19 -16.33 20.67
CA GLU A 92 2.40 -15.02 20.05
C GLU A 92 2.11 -15.05 18.54
N ILE A 93 1.05 -14.35 18.15
CA ILE A 93 0.57 -14.22 16.77
C ILE A 93 0.84 -12.79 16.32
N ASP A 94 1.51 -12.65 15.17
CA ASP A 94 1.69 -11.37 14.48
C ASP A 94 0.80 -11.40 13.24
N ALA A 95 -0.31 -10.66 13.27
CA ALA A 95 -1.29 -10.65 12.20
C ALA A 95 -0.80 -9.96 10.91
N ALA A 96 0.26 -9.15 10.97
CA ALA A 96 0.87 -8.55 9.78
C ALA A 96 1.75 -9.57 9.00
N SER A 97 2.19 -10.66 9.66
CA SER A 97 3.03 -11.68 9.04
C SER A 97 2.22 -12.62 8.12
N ARG A 98 2.30 -12.36 6.80
CA ARG A 98 1.46 -12.98 5.75
C ARG A 98 1.43 -14.51 5.72
N THR A 99 2.46 -15.18 6.22
CA THR A 99 2.50 -16.66 6.27
C THR A 99 1.58 -17.25 7.34
N LYS A 100 1.30 -16.52 8.43
CA LYS A 100 0.57 -17.06 9.58
C LYS A 100 -0.95 -17.01 9.44
N VAL A 101 -1.50 -16.48 8.34
CA VAL A 101 -2.95 -16.22 8.24
C VAL A 101 -3.77 -17.51 8.30
N GLU A 102 -3.29 -18.60 7.70
CA GLU A 102 -3.91 -19.93 7.85
C GLU A 102 -3.58 -20.53 9.24
N ASP A 103 -2.30 -20.49 9.67
CA ASP A 103 -1.87 -20.94 11.01
C ASP A 103 -2.70 -20.32 12.16
N THR A 104 -3.15 -19.06 12.04
CA THR A 104 -3.97 -18.40 13.08
C THR A 104 -5.27 -19.14 13.34
N ARG A 105 -5.88 -19.76 12.31
CA ARG A 105 -7.12 -20.50 12.48
C ARG A 105 -6.86 -21.76 13.30
N ASP A 106 -5.88 -22.56 12.91
CA ASP A 106 -5.58 -23.83 13.58
C ASP A 106 -5.14 -23.59 15.04
N LEU A 107 -4.43 -22.49 15.32
CA LEU A 107 -4.09 -22.06 16.68
C LEU A 107 -5.31 -21.61 17.51
N LEU A 108 -6.34 -21.04 16.88
CA LEU A 108 -7.60 -20.64 17.52
C LEU A 108 -8.56 -21.82 17.73
N ASP A 109 -8.62 -22.79 16.79
CA ASP A 109 -9.40 -24.01 16.97
C ASP A 109 -8.84 -24.85 18.16
N ASN A 110 -7.53 -24.72 18.45
CA ASN A 110 -6.86 -25.29 19.63
C ASN A 110 -7.08 -24.54 20.97
N VAL A 111 -7.93 -23.50 21.03
CA VAL A 111 -8.16 -22.72 22.27
C VAL A 111 -8.87 -23.53 23.36
N GLN A 112 -9.65 -24.55 23.00
CA GLN A 112 -10.44 -25.34 23.96
C GLN A 112 -9.58 -26.23 24.89
N TYR A 113 -8.32 -26.49 24.53
CA TYR A 113 -7.42 -27.35 25.30
C TYR A 113 -6.73 -26.58 26.44
N ALA A 114 -6.78 -27.17 27.63
CA ALA A 114 -6.14 -26.69 28.86
C ALA A 114 -4.64 -26.35 28.69
N PRO A 115 -4.09 -25.42 29.50
CA PRO A 115 -2.67 -25.07 29.48
C PRO A 115 -1.80 -26.26 29.92
N ALA A 116 -0.57 -26.31 29.40
CA ALA A 116 0.38 -27.39 29.63
C ALA A 116 1.19 -27.23 30.93
N ARG A 117 1.55 -25.99 31.30
CA ARG A 117 2.39 -25.65 32.46
C ARG A 117 1.90 -24.40 33.21
N GLY A 118 1.33 -23.44 32.50
CA GLY A 118 0.79 -22.21 33.05
C GLY A 118 -0.55 -22.36 33.77
N ARG A 119 -0.95 -21.31 34.49
CA ARG A 119 -2.30 -21.17 35.07
C ARG A 119 -3.32 -20.80 33.99
N PHE A 120 -2.88 -20.02 33.00
CA PHE A 120 -3.66 -19.53 31.88
C PHE A 120 -2.93 -19.75 30.55
N LYS A 121 -3.70 -20.12 29.53
CA LYS A 121 -3.29 -20.13 28.12
C LYS A 121 -3.52 -18.74 27.54
N VAL A 122 -2.44 -18.03 27.26
CA VAL A 122 -2.46 -16.63 26.86
C VAL A 122 -2.22 -16.51 25.36
N TYR A 123 -3.16 -15.90 24.65
CA TYR A 123 -3.05 -15.60 23.22
C TYR A 123 -2.71 -14.13 23.05
N LEU A 124 -1.48 -13.83 22.64
CA LEU A 124 -1.01 -12.48 22.33
C LEU A 124 -1.09 -12.25 20.82
N ILE A 125 -2.05 -11.44 20.38
CA ILE A 125 -2.26 -11.11 18.96
C ILE A 125 -1.84 -9.66 18.72
N ASP A 126 -0.69 -9.47 18.06
CA ASP A 126 -0.19 -8.16 17.66
C ASP A 126 -0.73 -7.73 16.29
N GLU A 127 -0.91 -6.43 16.13
CA GLU A 127 -1.65 -5.75 15.05
C GLU A 127 -2.96 -6.46 14.64
N VAL A 128 -3.80 -6.79 15.62
CA VAL A 128 -5.04 -7.59 15.44
C VAL A 128 -5.96 -7.11 14.31
N HIS A 129 -5.94 -5.81 13.97
CA HIS A 129 -6.71 -5.24 12.86
C HIS A 129 -6.31 -5.78 11.47
N MET A 130 -5.14 -6.42 11.35
CA MET A 130 -4.64 -7.05 10.12
C MET A 130 -5.15 -8.49 9.90
N LEU A 131 -5.91 -9.05 10.86
CA LEU A 131 -6.46 -10.41 10.72
C LEU A 131 -7.44 -10.52 9.54
N SER A 132 -7.52 -11.73 8.97
CA SER A 132 -8.53 -12.03 7.95
C SER A 132 -9.94 -12.00 8.54
N ARG A 133 -10.95 -11.67 7.71
CA ARG A 133 -12.38 -11.75 8.11
C ARG A 133 -12.77 -13.12 8.67
N HIS A 134 -12.12 -14.20 8.21
CA HIS A 134 -12.40 -15.55 8.70
C HIS A 134 -11.80 -15.80 10.09
N SER A 135 -10.55 -15.38 10.32
CA SER A 135 -9.89 -15.44 11.63
C SER A 135 -10.63 -14.59 12.68
N PHE A 136 -11.17 -13.43 12.29
CA PHE A 136 -12.05 -12.62 13.15
C PHE A 136 -13.32 -13.36 13.58
N ASN A 137 -13.97 -14.08 12.65
CA ASN A 137 -15.19 -14.83 12.98
C ASN A 137 -14.92 -16.03 13.89
N ALA A 138 -13.74 -16.66 13.79
CA ALA A 138 -13.31 -17.68 14.74
C ALA A 138 -13.09 -17.07 16.13
N LEU A 139 -12.37 -15.95 16.20
CA LEU A 139 -12.12 -15.22 17.46
C LEU A 139 -13.43 -14.75 18.12
N LEU A 140 -14.41 -14.26 17.36
CA LEU A 140 -15.71 -13.82 17.90
C LEU A 140 -16.45 -14.92 18.67
N LYS A 141 -16.51 -16.15 18.12
CA LYS A 141 -17.14 -17.30 18.81
C LYS A 141 -16.47 -17.57 20.16
N THR A 142 -15.14 -17.49 20.19
CA THR A 142 -14.34 -17.76 21.40
C THR A 142 -14.33 -16.60 22.40
N LEU A 143 -14.59 -15.37 21.95
CA LEU A 143 -14.79 -14.20 22.82
C LEU A 143 -16.22 -14.10 23.38
N GLU A 144 -17.21 -14.72 22.74
CA GLU A 144 -18.56 -14.85 23.27
C GLU A 144 -18.65 -15.87 24.40
N GLU A 145 -18.02 -17.04 24.24
CA GLU A 145 -17.99 -18.11 25.25
C GLU A 145 -16.53 -18.53 25.58
N PRO A 146 -15.75 -17.68 26.27
CA PRO A 146 -14.34 -17.94 26.55
C PRO A 146 -14.13 -19.01 27.64
N PRO A 147 -13.29 -20.04 27.41
CA PRO A 147 -12.92 -20.98 28.47
C PRO A 147 -12.21 -20.25 29.63
N PRO A 148 -12.42 -20.66 30.90
CA PRO A 148 -11.93 -19.90 32.07
C PRO A 148 -10.40 -19.83 32.17
N HIS A 149 -9.70 -20.81 31.57
CA HIS A 149 -8.25 -20.88 31.51
C HIS A 149 -7.64 -20.08 30.35
N VAL A 150 -8.43 -19.47 29.47
CA VAL A 150 -7.96 -18.73 28.30
C VAL A 150 -7.98 -17.23 28.57
N LYS A 151 -6.95 -16.52 28.09
CA LYS A 151 -6.86 -15.06 28.15
C LYS A 151 -6.35 -14.50 26.82
N PHE A 152 -7.10 -13.58 26.23
CA PHE A 152 -6.72 -12.88 24.99
C PHE A 152 -6.10 -11.52 25.30
N LEU A 153 -4.91 -11.28 24.76
CA LEU A 153 -4.20 -10.02 24.80
C LEU A 153 -4.06 -9.52 23.36
N LEU A 154 -4.91 -8.58 22.97
CA LEU A 154 -4.97 -8.00 21.64
C LEU A 154 -4.18 -6.68 21.64
N ALA A 155 -3.34 -6.45 20.63
CA ALA A 155 -2.66 -5.18 20.43
C ALA A 155 -2.95 -4.64 19.01
N THR A 156 -3.19 -3.34 18.90
CA THR A 156 -3.42 -2.67 17.60
C THR A 156 -2.86 -1.26 17.58
N THR A 157 -2.32 -0.84 16.43
CA THR A 157 -2.10 0.58 16.12
C THR A 157 -3.39 1.33 15.82
N ASP A 158 -4.35 0.66 15.19
CA ASP A 158 -5.61 1.25 14.74
C ASP A 158 -6.80 0.51 15.36
N PRO A 159 -7.51 1.11 16.34
CA PRO A 159 -8.71 0.52 16.91
C PRO A 159 -9.97 0.75 16.07
N GLN A 160 -9.97 1.71 15.12
CA GLN A 160 -11.15 2.05 14.32
C GLN A 160 -11.43 1.00 13.24
N LYS A 161 -10.39 0.32 12.76
CA LYS A 161 -10.51 -0.84 11.86
C LYS A 161 -11.11 -2.09 12.52
N LEU A 162 -11.23 -2.13 13.84
CA LEU A 162 -11.80 -3.29 14.53
C LEU A 162 -13.33 -3.23 14.57
N PRO A 163 -14.03 -4.35 14.28
CA PRO A 163 -15.48 -4.42 14.45
C PRO A 163 -15.90 -4.09 15.89
N VAL A 164 -16.97 -3.31 16.04
CA VAL A 164 -17.55 -2.94 17.35
C VAL A 164 -17.89 -4.18 18.20
N THR A 165 -18.18 -5.31 17.56
CA THR A 165 -18.43 -6.62 18.21
C THR A 165 -17.23 -7.20 18.96
N ILE A 166 -16.01 -6.83 18.59
CA ILE A 166 -14.78 -7.15 19.36
C ILE A 166 -14.60 -6.11 20.47
N LEU A 167 -14.74 -4.83 20.12
CA LEU A 167 -14.51 -3.70 21.04
C LEU A 167 -15.42 -3.75 22.28
N SER A 168 -16.67 -4.21 22.14
CA SER A 168 -17.62 -4.35 23.26
C SER A 168 -17.31 -5.52 24.21
N ARG A 169 -16.47 -6.48 23.80
CA ARG A 169 -16.10 -7.67 24.58
C ARG A 169 -14.72 -7.58 25.23
N CYS A 170 -13.90 -6.62 24.82
CA CYS A 170 -12.54 -6.43 25.34
C CYS A 170 -12.50 -5.29 26.36
N LEU A 171 -11.73 -5.44 27.44
CA LEU A 171 -11.34 -4.29 28.26
C LEU A 171 -10.30 -3.46 27.49
N GLN A 172 -10.65 -2.23 27.14
CA GLN A 172 -9.83 -1.38 26.28
C GLN A 172 -8.88 -0.50 27.09
N PHE A 173 -7.60 -0.50 26.72
CA PHE A 173 -6.58 0.39 27.23
C PHE A 173 -5.96 1.19 26.08
N HIS A 174 -5.99 2.51 26.21
CA HIS A 174 -5.34 3.42 25.28
C HIS A 174 -4.02 3.91 25.87
N LEU A 175 -2.94 3.55 25.19
CA LEU A 175 -1.57 3.92 25.50
C LEU A 175 -1.22 5.16 24.69
N LYS A 176 -0.89 6.25 25.38
CA LYS A 176 -0.58 7.54 24.76
C LYS A 176 0.82 7.50 24.14
N ALA A 177 1.12 8.43 23.23
CA ALA A 177 2.52 8.75 22.91
C ALA A 177 3.24 9.19 24.19
N LEU A 178 4.52 8.83 24.33
CA LEU A 178 5.35 9.32 25.43
C LEU A 178 5.78 10.76 25.16
N ASP A 179 5.98 11.53 26.22
CA ASP A 179 6.49 12.90 26.10
C ASP A 179 7.99 12.91 25.78
N VAL A 180 8.47 13.97 25.13
CA VAL A 180 9.87 14.12 24.71
C VAL A 180 10.79 14.11 25.94
N ASP A 181 10.42 14.77 27.02
CA ASP A 181 11.19 14.75 28.28
C ASP A 181 11.19 13.38 28.96
N GLN A 182 10.10 12.61 28.86
CA GLN A 182 10.05 11.24 29.38
C GLN A 182 10.99 10.31 28.63
N ILE A 183 11.05 10.44 27.29
CA ILE A 183 12.01 9.69 26.47
C ILE A 183 13.45 10.14 26.77
N ARG A 184 13.70 11.46 26.82
CA ARG A 184 15.02 12.03 27.12
C ARG A 184 15.58 11.51 28.45
N HIS A 185 14.80 11.58 29.53
CA HIS A 185 15.19 11.08 30.85
C HIS A 185 15.44 9.57 30.85
N GLN A 186 14.64 8.79 30.09
CA GLN A 186 14.85 7.35 29.98
C GLN A 186 16.13 7.01 29.21
N LEU A 187 16.44 7.74 28.13
CA LEU A 187 17.70 7.58 27.40
C LEU A 187 18.90 7.93 28.28
N GLU A 188 18.83 9.03 29.03
CA GLU A 188 19.86 9.44 30.00
C GLU A 188 20.12 8.36 31.05
N HIS A 189 19.07 7.81 31.66
CA HIS A 189 19.18 6.71 32.63
C HIS A 189 19.81 5.44 32.01
N ILE A 190 19.38 5.06 30.81
CA ILE A 190 19.89 3.86 30.12
C ILE A 190 21.37 4.03 29.76
N LEU A 191 21.76 5.17 29.19
CA LEU A 191 23.13 5.43 28.77
C LEU A 191 24.09 5.57 29.96
N GLY A 192 23.62 6.17 31.06
CA GLY A 192 24.36 6.18 32.33
C GLY A 192 24.61 4.78 32.88
N ALA A 193 23.64 3.87 32.78
CA ALA A 193 23.78 2.48 33.20
C ALA A 193 24.67 1.64 32.26
N GLU A 194 24.71 1.95 30.96
CA GLU A 194 25.63 1.35 29.98
C GLU A 194 27.04 1.99 29.96
N GLN A 195 27.25 3.07 30.74
CA GLN A 195 28.49 3.85 30.80
C GLN A 195 28.89 4.50 29.46
N ILE A 196 27.89 4.94 28.68
CA ILE A 196 28.09 5.61 27.39
C ILE A 196 28.02 7.13 27.58
N ALA A 197 29.04 7.85 27.11
CA ALA A 197 29.06 9.30 27.16
C ALA A 197 28.07 9.90 26.13
N ALA A 198 27.18 10.77 26.61
CA ALA A 198 26.15 11.39 25.79
C ALA A 198 25.94 12.88 26.15
N GLU A 199 25.77 13.71 25.12
CA GLU A 199 25.46 15.13 25.27
C GLU A 199 23.96 15.37 25.46
N PRO A 200 23.52 16.28 26.34
CA PRO A 200 22.10 16.56 26.56
C PRO A 200 21.33 16.95 25.29
N ARG A 201 21.96 17.70 24.37
CA ARG A 201 21.36 18.08 23.08
C ARG A 201 21.16 16.87 22.16
N ALA A 202 22.11 15.92 22.16
CA ALA A 202 21.99 14.67 21.39
C ALA A 202 20.81 13.82 21.87
N LEU A 203 20.61 13.71 23.18
CA LEU A 203 19.45 13.02 23.76
C LEU A 203 18.12 13.68 23.39
N GLN A 204 18.09 15.02 23.32
CA GLN A 204 16.89 15.75 22.94
C GLN A 204 16.54 15.56 21.46
N LEU A 205 17.54 15.56 20.56
CA LEU A 205 17.35 15.24 19.14
C LEU A 205 16.81 13.82 18.95
N LEU A 206 17.40 12.82 19.63
CA LEU A 206 16.92 11.43 19.60
C LEU A 206 15.49 11.30 20.15
N ALA A 207 15.15 12.01 21.24
CA ALA A 207 13.82 11.99 21.82
C ALA A 207 12.75 12.64 20.93
N ARG A 208 13.09 13.73 20.22
CA ARG A 208 12.21 14.36 19.22
C ARG A 208 12.02 13.46 17.98
N ALA A 209 13.10 12.89 17.44
CA ALA A 209 13.07 12.00 16.28
C ALA A 209 12.31 10.68 16.52
N ALA A 210 12.12 10.30 17.80
CA ALA A 210 11.39 9.11 18.18
C ALA A 210 9.86 9.24 18.15
N ASP A 211 9.30 10.45 17.99
CA ASP A 211 7.84 10.72 17.91
C ASP A 211 6.99 9.96 18.96
N GLY A 212 7.42 10.01 20.23
CA GLY A 212 6.73 9.36 21.35
C GLY A 212 6.92 7.83 21.46
N SER A 213 7.74 7.22 20.60
CA SER A 213 8.06 5.78 20.61
C SER A 213 9.40 5.47 21.27
N LEU A 214 9.37 4.93 22.50
CA LEU A 214 10.60 4.52 23.20
C LEU A 214 11.37 3.40 22.47
N ARG A 215 10.66 2.53 21.73
CA ARG A 215 11.31 1.48 20.91
C ARG A 215 12.16 2.08 19.81
N ASP A 216 11.65 3.10 19.14
CA ASP A 216 12.34 3.73 18.01
C ASP A 216 13.44 4.68 18.55
N ALA A 217 13.21 5.37 19.68
CA ALA A 217 14.26 6.10 20.42
C ALA A 217 15.49 5.24 20.72
N LEU A 218 15.30 4.05 21.30
CA LEU A 218 16.40 3.12 21.59
C LEU A 218 17.05 2.58 20.30
N SER A 219 16.28 2.35 19.24
CA SER A 219 16.79 1.88 17.96
C SER A 219 17.62 2.95 17.23
N LEU A 220 17.26 4.23 17.36
CA LEU A 220 18.05 5.38 16.90
C LEU A 220 19.30 5.58 17.76
N THR A 221 19.20 5.35 19.07
CA THR A 221 20.34 5.43 20.00
C THR A 221 21.39 4.37 19.68
N ASP A 222 21.00 3.11 19.44
CA ASP A 222 21.90 2.05 18.96
C ASP A 222 22.60 2.41 17.64
N GLN A 223 21.89 3.06 16.71
CA GLN A 223 22.47 3.53 15.44
C GLN A 223 23.49 4.66 15.65
N ALA A 224 23.17 5.63 16.52
CA ALA A 224 24.05 6.74 16.83
C ALA A 224 25.30 6.31 17.61
N ILE A 225 25.20 5.30 18.49
CA ILE A 225 26.36 4.65 19.12
C ILE A 225 27.26 3.99 18.07
N ALA A 226 26.66 3.33 17.08
CA ALA A 226 27.38 2.63 16.02
C ALA A 226 28.03 3.57 14.98
N SER A 227 27.54 4.80 14.82
CA SER A 227 28.14 5.83 13.95
C SER A 227 29.12 6.76 14.68
N GLY A 228 29.00 6.91 16.01
CA GLY A 228 29.81 7.80 16.84
C GLY A 228 30.97 7.15 17.60
N ASP A 229 31.44 5.97 17.18
CA ASP A 229 32.51 5.21 17.84
C ASP A 229 32.33 5.05 19.38
N GLY A 230 31.07 4.94 19.83
CA GLY A 230 30.72 4.81 21.25
C GLY A 230 30.53 6.12 22.02
N GLN A 231 30.50 7.28 21.35
CA GLN A 231 30.12 8.57 21.93
C GLN A 231 28.88 9.16 21.23
N LEU A 232 27.99 9.77 22.01
CA LEU A 232 26.75 10.38 21.52
C LEU A 232 26.86 11.91 21.57
N THR A 233 27.49 12.49 20.54
CA THR A 233 27.57 13.95 20.34
C THR A 233 26.36 14.46 19.53
N ALA A 234 26.04 15.75 19.68
CA ALA A 234 24.97 16.38 18.93
C ALA A 234 25.24 16.39 17.42
N GLU A 235 26.49 16.59 17.00
CA GLU A 235 26.89 16.60 15.58
C GLU A 235 26.68 15.24 14.92
N THR A 236 27.09 14.14 15.56
CA THR A 236 26.91 12.78 15.03
C THR A 236 25.43 12.41 14.94
N VAL A 237 24.63 12.75 15.97
CA VAL A 237 23.19 12.50 15.96
C VAL A 237 22.51 13.34 14.87
N SER A 238 22.84 14.62 14.73
CA SER A 238 22.20 15.47 13.71
C SER A 238 22.53 15.01 12.29
N THR A 239 23.80 14.64 12.05
CA THR A 239 24.25 14.05 10.78
C THR A 239 23.54 12.72 10.48
N MET A 240 23.36 11.86 11.49
CA MET A 240 22.66 10.57 11.33
C MET A 240 21.17 10.75 11.02
N LEU A 241 20.50 11.67 11.70
CA LEU A 241 19.08 11.94 11.51
C LEU A 241 18.79 12.75 10.24
N GLY A 242 19.82 13.28 9.57
CA GLY A 242 19.66 14.25 8.49
C GLY A 242 18.99 15.55 8.92
N THR A 243 18.93 15.81 10.25
CA THR A 243 18.37 17.05 10.80
C THR A 243 19.35 18.17 10.51
N LEU A 244 18.86 19.17 9.78
CA LEU A 244 19.57 20.41 9.56
C LEU A 244 19.71 21.16 10.89
N ASP A 245 20.82 21.86 11.07
CA ASP A 245 20.97 22.77 12.19
C ASP A 245 19.86 23.81 12.14
N ASP A 246 19.30 24.18 13.30
CA ASP A 246 18.27 25.23 13.44
C ASP A 246 18.68 26.52 12.71
N ASP A 247 19.99 26.82 12.70
CA ASP A 247 20.59 27.95 11.99
C ASP A 247 20.47 27.87 10.46
N GLN A 248 20.48 26.69 9.84
CA GLN A 248 20.29 26.55 8.39
C GLN A 248 18.82 26.75 7.99
N ALA A 249 17.90 26.13 8.71
CA ALA A 249 16.46 26.32 8.48
C ALA A 249 16.06 27.78 8.72
N LEU A 250 16.64 28.46 9.72
CA LEU A 250 16.40 29.88 9.93
C LEU A 250 17.05 30.76 8.85
N SER A 251 18.28 30.46 8.42
CA SER A 251 18.96 31.24 7.36
C SER A 251 18.21 31.18 6.02
N LEU A 252 17.50 30.07 5.75
CA LEU A 252 16.58 29.96 4.61
C LEU A 252 15.33 30.83 4.79
N ILE A 253 14.77 30.90 6.00
CA ILE A 253 13.64 31.80 6.31
C ILE A 253 14.08 33.27 6.17
N GLU A 254 15.26 33.64 6.65
CA GLU A 254 15.80 35.01 6.52
C GLU A 254 16.01 35.38 5.05
N ALA A 255 16.59 34.49 4.24
CA ALA A 255 16.76 34.71 2.81
C ALA A 255 15.42 34.83 2.06
N LEU A 256 14.42 34.04 2.45
CA LEU A 256 13.04 34.09 1.93
C LEU A 256 12.32 35.41 2.30
N VAL A 257 12.49 35.87 3.54
CA VAL A 257 11.96 37.15 4.06
C VAL A 257 12.69 38.35 3.45
N ALA A 258 13.96 38.21 3.08
CA ALA A 258 14.71 39.22 2.34
C ALA A 258 14.43 39.20 0.82
N ALA A 259 13.56 38.31 0.34
CA ALA A 259 13.27 38.06 -1.07
C ALA A 259 14.52 37.74 -1.95
N ASN A 260 15.60 37.24 -1.33
CA ASN A 260 16.86 36.96 -2.03
C ASN A 260 16.87 35.53 -2.60
N GLY A 261 16.38 35.39 -3.83
CA GLY A 261 16.31 34.09 -4.52
C GLY A 261 17.66 33.42 -4.78
N GLU A 262 18.74 34.18 -4.97
CA GLU A 262 20.10 33.63 -5.16
C GLU A 262 20.58 32.96 -3.87
N GLU A 263 20.45 33.64 -2.73
CA GLU A 263 20.85 33.11 -1.43
C GLU A 263 20.00 31.92 -0.99
N VAL A 264 18.68 31.93 -1.26
CA VAL A 264 17.81 30.76 -1.05
C VAL A 264 18.31 29.55 -1.83
N MET A 265 18.60 29.70 -3.12
CA MET A 265 19.08 28.60 -3.96
C MET A 265 20.50 28.13 -3.58
N ARG A 266 21.36 29.06 -3.14
CA ARG A 266 22.69 28.73 -2.59
C ARG A 266 22.57 27.86 -1.34
N GLN A 267 21.69 28.20 -0.40
CA GLN A 267 21.48 27.40 0.81
C GLN A 267 20.80 26.05 0.52
N VAL A 268 19.88 25.96 -0.45
CA VAL A 268 19.34 24.66 -0.92
C VAL A 268 20.43 23.80 -1.54
N HIS A 269 21.37 24.38 -2.29
CA HIS A 269 22.53 23.66 -2.83
C HIS A 269 23.48 23.17 -1.71
N ASP A 270 23.77 24.02 -0.73
CA ASP A 270 24.58 23.64 0.45
C ASP A 270 23.92 22.48 1.22
N ALA A 271 22.59 22.53 1.42
CA ALA A 271 21.83 21.44 2.04
C ALA A 271 21.86 20.14 1.21
N ALA A 272 21.75 20.24 -0.13
CA ALA A 272 21.88 19.09 -1.03
C ALA A 272 23.26 18.41 -0.89
N SER A 273 24.33 19.20 -0.75
CA SER A 273 25.70 18.68 -0.62
C SER A 273 25.93 17.86 0.66
N ARG A 274 25.13 18.12 1.71
CA ARG A 274 25.16 17.42 3.00
C ARG A 274 24.22 16.22 3.07
N GLY A 275 23.42 15.96 2.03
CA GLY A 275 22.45 14.86 2.01
C GLY A 275 21.21 15.10 2.87
N ALA A 276 20.77 16.36 3.00
CA ALA A 276 19.62 16.75 3.80
C ALA A 276 18.32 16.00 3.44
N GLU A 277 17.50 15.65 4.45
CA GLU A 277 16.14 15.16 4.18
C GLU A 277 15.20 16.34 3.85
N TRP A 278 14.77 16.39 2.59
CA TRP A 278 13.92 17.48 2.05
C TRP A 278 12.60 17.70 2.78
N GLU A 279 11.98 16.65 3.33
CA GLU A 279 10.77 16.81 4.13
C GLU A 279 11.10 17.40 5.52
N ALA A 280 12.17 16.93 6.16
CA ALA A 280 12.63 17.45 7.45
C ALA A 280 12.98 18.94 7.39
N LEU A 281 13.60 19.41 6.29
CA LEU A 281 13.84 20.84 6.03
C LEU A 281 12.53 21.65 6.06
N LEU A 282 11.50 21.21 5.30
CA LEU A 282 10.21 21.91 5.28
C LEU A 282 9.52 21.88 6.65
N VAL A 283 9.65 20.77 7.40
CA VAL A 283 9.12 20.63 8.76
C VAL A 283 9.79 21.58 9.73
N GLU A 284 11.13 21.72 9.70
CA GLU A 284 11.81 22.64 10.61
C GLU A 284 11.53 24.10 10.25
N MET A 285 11.46 24.44 8.95
CA MET A 285 11.02 25.78 8.54
C MET A 285 9.58 26.08 9.01
N GLN A 286 8.66 25.11 8.96
CA GLN A 286 7.30 25.24 9.51
C GLN A 286 7.31 25.41 11.04
N SER A 287 8.11 24.63 11.76
CA SER A 287 8.34 24.72 13.21
C SER A 287 8.83 26.10 13.62
N LEU A 288 9.85 26.63 12.93
CA LEU A 288 10.40 27.95 13.17
C LEU A 288 9.38 29.07 12.86
N LEU A 289 8.68 29.02 11.71
CA LEU A 289 7.63 30.00 11.40
C LEU A 289 6.49 29.99 12.43
N HIS A 290 6.06 28.82 12.88
CA HIS A 290 5.07 28.70 13.95
C HIS A 290 5.56 29.35 15.26
N ARG A 291 6.82 29.10 15.66
CA ARG A 291 7.41 29.74 16.84
C ARG A 291 7.52 31.26 16.69
N ILE A 292 7.90 31.77 15.52
CA ILE A 292 7.95 33.22 15.26
C ILE A 292 6.55 33.84 15.42
N ALA A 293 5.50 33.21 14.87
CA ALA A 293 4.12 33.65 15.08
C ALA A 293 3.69 33.61 16.56
N MET A 294 4.10 32.58 17.32
CA MET A 294 3.84 32.50 18.76
C MET A 294 4.56 33.60 19.55
N VAL A 295 5.79 33.98 19.17
CA VAL A 295 6.54 35.10 19.77
C VAL A 295 5.89 36.45 19.53
N GLN A 296 5.24 36.63 18.37
CA GLN A 296 4.45 37.84 18.07
C GLN A 296 3.24 37.98 18.98
N LEU A 297 2.60 36.87 19.35
CA LEU A 297 1.45 36.86 20.27
C LEU A 297 1.89 36.96 21.74
N SER A 298 2.97 36.27 22.12
CA SER A 298 3.52 36.26 23.47
C SER A 298 5.06 36.22 23.43
N PRO A 299 5.74 37.32 23.83
CA PRO A 299 7.20 37.37 23.90
C PRO A 299 7.83 36.35 24.87
N SER A 300 7.02 35.69 25.71
CA SER A 300 7.45 34.67 26.67
C SER A 300 7.38 33.24 26.12
N ALA A 301 7.00 33.04 24.85
CA ALA A 301 6.76 31.72 24.25
C ALA A 301 8.05 30.97 23.81
N LEU A 302 9.23 31.56 23.99
CA LEU A 302 10.51 30.94 23.63
C LEU A 302 10.97 29.98 24.74
N GLY A 303 11.15 28.70 24.38
CA GLY A 303 11.75 27.70 25.25
C GLY A 303 13.26 27.87 25.39
N SER A 304 13.82 27.33 26.48
CA SER A 304 15.24 27.38 26.84
C SER A 304 16.21 26.84 25.77
N ASP A 305 15.72 25.97 24.89
CA ASP A 305 16.54 25.18 23.96
C ASP A 305 17.13 26.02 22.82
N MET A 306 16.60 27.22 22.56
CA MET A 306 16.89 28.02 21.36
C MET A 306 17.74 29.26 21.65
N ALA A 307 18.50 29.29 22.75
CA ALA A 307 19.22 30.49 23.22
C ALA A 307 20.20 31.10 22.19
N SER A 308 20.78 30.29 21.28
CA SER A 308 21.64 30.78 20.19
C SER A 308 20.86 31.50 19.08
N VAL A 309 19.65 31.02 18.79
CA VAL A 309 18.81 31.42 17.65
C VAL A 309 17.79 32.51 18.05
N GLU A 310 17.55 32.66 19.36
CA GLU A 310 16.55 33.55 19.95
C GLU A 310 16.61 35.01 19.46
N HIS A 311 17.81 35.60 19.33
CA HIS A 311 17.94 36.99 18.86
C HIS A 311 17.37 37.15 17.44
N ARG A 312 17.78 36.26 16.52
CA ARG A 312 17.36 36.26 15.11
C ARG A 312 15.84 36.02 14.99
N MET A 313 15.29 35.09 15.77
CA MET A 313 13.84 34.84 15.81
C MET A 313 13.04 36.04 16.34
N ARG A 314 13.52 36.71 17.40
CA ARG A 314 12.90 37.93 17.93
C ARG A 314 12.98 39.10 16.95
N GLU A 315 14.02 39.15 16.11
CA GLU A 315 14.16 40.14 15.05
C GLU A 315 13.16 39.89 13.91
N LEU A 316 13.08 38.66 13.39
CA LEU A 316 12.05 38.26 12.42
C LEU A 316 10.63 38.50 12.93
N ALA A 317 10.36 38.19 14.20
CA ALA A 317 9.06 38.45 14.83
C ALA A 317 8.70 39.96 14.86
N ARG A 318 9.69 40.86 14.83
CA ARG A 318 9.47 42.32 14.79
C ARG A 318 9.38 42.89 13.37
N THR A 319 10.09 42.30 12.41
CA THR A 319 10.19 42.83 11.04
C THR A 319 9.13 42.30 10.09
N VAL A 320 8.68 41.05 10.29
CA VAL A 320 7.74 40.37 9.39
C VAL A 320 6.29 40.50 9.89
N PRO A 321 5.35 41.01 9.09
CA PRO A 321 3.93 41.00 9.44
C PRO A 321 3.38 39.58 9.73
N PRO A 322 2.40 39.45 10.65
CA PRO A 322 1.80 38.14 10.98
C PRO A 322 1.09 37.49 9.77
N ALA A 323 0.53 38.31 8.86
CA ALA A 323 -0.10 37.82 7.63
C ALA A 323 0.92 37.12 6.71
N ASP A 324 2.12 37.69 6.59
CA ASP A 324 3.19 37.17 5.73
C ASP A 324 3.74 35.85 6.30
N ILE A 325 3.87 35.74 7.62
CA ILE A 325 4.25 34.48 8.28
C ILE A 325 3.22 33.37 8.01
N GLN A 326 1.92 33.70 8.07
CA GLN A 326 0.86 32.74 7.71
C GLN A 326 0.94 32.33 6.22
N LEU A 327 1.24 33.26 5.32
CA LEU A 327 1.44 32.99 3.89
C LEU A 327 2.63 32.05 3.64
N TYR A 328 3.79 32.29 4.26
CA TYR A 328 4.94 31.37 4.16
C TYR A 328 4.60 30.01 4.75
N TYR A 329 4.02 29.97 5.96
CA TYR A 329 3.65 28.72 6.63
C TYR A 329 2.68 27.88 5.77
N GLN A 330 1.64 28.51 5.20
CA GLN A 330 0.70 27.86 4.30
C GLN A 330 1.37 27.39 3.00
N THR A 331 2.28 28.19 2.42
CA THR A 331 3.00 27.83 1.18
C THR A 331 3.92 26.64 1.41
N LEU A 332 4.68 26.61 2.51
CA LEU A 332 5.52 25.47 2.89
C LEU A 332 4.67 24.23 3.23
N LEU A 333 3.50 24.40 3.86
CA LEU A 333 2.60 23.29 4.19
C LEU A 333 2.00 22.65 2.94
N MET A 334 1.60 23.46 1.96
CA MET A 334 1.13 22.99 0.66
C MET A 334 2.26 22.31 -0.11
N GLY A 335 3.45 22.91 -0.15
CA GLY A 335 4.65 22.31 -0.75
C GLY A 335 5.04 20.97 -0.13
N ARG A 336 4.95 20.84 1.20
CA ARG A 336 5.17 19.55 1.91
C ARG A 336 4.16 18.49 1.49
N LYS A 337 2.88 18.86 1.33
CA LYS A 337 1.83 17.93 0.85
C LYS A 337 2.06 17.52 -0.61
N GLU A 338 2.57 18.42 -1.43
CA GLU A 338 2.88 18.20 -2.85
C GLU A 338 4.23 17.46 -3.06
N LEU A 339 5.13 17.47 -2.06
CA LEU A 339 6.48 16.92 -2.13
C LEU A 339 6.58 15.46 -2.62
N PRO A 340 5.69 14.51 -2.22
CA PRO A 340 5.73 13.13 -2.73
C PRO A 340 5.33 12.99 -4.21
N TYR A 341 4.68 14.01 -4.78
CA TYR A 341 4.20 14.04 -6.17
C TYR A 341 5.17 14.79 -7.10
N ALA A 342 6.19 15.46 -6.56
CA ALA A 342 7.20 16.14 -7.36
C ALA A 342 8.11 15.13 -8.10
N PRO A 343 8.62 15.43 -9.31
CA PRO A 343 9.51 14.54 -10.06
C PRO A 343 10.81 14.17 -9.32
N ASP A 344 11.29 15.11 -8.50
CA ASP A 344 12.34 14.92 -7.50
C ASP A 344 11.93 15.68 -6.24
N ARG A 345 12.19 15.12 -5.05
CA ARG A 345 11.96 15.79 -3.77
C ARG A 345 12.72 17.11 -3.68
N ARG A 346 13.95 17.18 -4.23
CA ARG A 346 14.72 18.43 -4.28
C ARG A 346 13.99 19.49 -5.10
N MET A 347 13.54 19.12 -6.30
CA MET A 347 12.79 20.01 -7.19
C MET A 347 11.46 20.46 -6.56
N GLY A 348 10.80 19.60 -5.78
CA GLY A 348 9.61 19.96 -5.00
C GLY A 348 9.89 21.06 -3.96
N VAL A 349 11.02 20.99 -3.24
CA VAL A 349 11.46 22.05 -2.31
C VAL A 349 11.83 23.32 -3.06
N GLU A 350 12.62 23.24 -4.14
CA GLU A 350 13.00 24.39 -4.97
C GLU A 350 11.76 25.12 -5.52
N MET A 351 10.78 24.40 -6.04
CA MET A 351 9.50 24.96 -6.52
C MET A 351 8.65 25.54 -5.38
N THR A 352 8.68 24.95 -4.18
CA THR A 352 7.97 25.48 -3.00
C THR A 352 8.57 26.81 -2.55
N LEU A 353 9.90 26.93 -2.52
CA LEU A 353 10.62 28.15 -2.15
C LEU A 353 10.49 29.23 -3.23
N LEU A 354 10.56 28.86 -4.52
CA LEU A 354 10.25 29.78 -5.63
C LEU A 354 8.82 30.31 -5.56
N ARG A 355 7.84 29.45 -5.22
CA ARG A 355 6.45 29.87 -5.00
C ARG A 355 6.37 30.87 -3.84
N ALA A 356 7.03 30.60 -2.73
CA ALA A 356 7.06 31.50 -1.57
C ALA A 356 7.77 32.85 -1.86
N LEU A 357 8.79 32.86 -2.72
CA LEU A 357 9.43 34.08 -3.24
C LEU A 357 8.51 34.84 -4.21
N ALA A 358 7.83 34.16 -5.13
CA ALA A 358 6.95 34.79 -6.12
C ALA A 358 5.70 35.43 -5.49
N PHE A 359 5.21 34.87 -4.37
CA PHE A 359 4.13 35.44 -3.56
C PHE A 359 4.64 36.32 -2.41
N HIS A 360 5.92 36.69 -2.37
CA HIS A 360 6.47 37.59 -1.36
C HIS A 360 5.80 38.99 -1.48
N PRO A 361 5.19 39.55 -0.41
CA PRO A 361 4.34 40.75 -0.49
C PRO A 361 5.10 42.08 -0.64
N ARG A 362 6.33 42.04 -1.17
CA ARG A 362 7.16 43.22 -1.51
C ARG A 362 7.87 42.98 -2.84
N GLN A 363 7.40 43.71 -3.85
CA GLN A 363 7.83 43.70 -5.26
C GLN A 363 7.55 42.36 -5.99
N PRO A 364 6.81 42.37 -7.12
CA PRO A 364 6.86 41.24 -8.03
C PRO A 364 8.29 41.13 -8.57
N LEU A 365 8.78 39.89 -8.71
CA LEU A 365 10.04 39.61 -9.40
C LEU A 365 10.02 40.31 -10.76
N PRO A 366 11.07 41.06 -11.15
CA PRO A 366 11.14 41.61 -12.49
C PRO A 366 11.17 40.43 -13.48
N GLU A 367 10.22 40.42 -14.42
CA GLU A 367 10.34 39.55 -15.58
C GLU A 367 11.68 39.84 -16.28
N PRO A 368 12.44 38.83 -16.71
CA PRO A 368 13.74 39.06 -17.34
C PRO A 368 13.54 39.81 -18.65
N GLU A 369 13.82 41.12 -18.63
CA GLU A 369 13.69 41.97 -19.82
C GLU A 369 14.52 41.38 -20.97
N PRO A 370 13.93 41.19 -22.17
CA PRO A 370 14.70 40.77 -23.33
C PRO A 370 15.70 41.88 -23.66
N GLN A 371 17.00 41.57 -23.59
CA GLN A 371 18.08 42.52 -23.86
C GLN A 371 17.98 43.08 -25.28
N SER A 372 17.35 44.25 -25.39
CA SER A 372 17.22 45.00 -26.63
C SER A 372 18.54 45.69 -26.94
N PHE A 373 19.38 45.01 -27.74
CA PHE A 373 20.54 45.65 -28.36
C PHE A 373 20.08 46.68 -29.40
N ALA A 374 19.77 47.89 -28.94
CA ALA A 374 19.54 49.05 -29.81
C ALA A 374 20.89 49.60 -30.31
N PRO A 375 21.16 49.61 -31.63
CA PRO A 375 22.37 50.22 -32.16
C PRO A 375 22.29 51.75 -32.12
N VAL A 376 23.39 52.40 -31.75
CA VAL A 376 23.49 53.87 -31.71
C VAL A 376 23.51 54.43 -33.14
N ALA A 377 22.53 55.26 -33.48
CA ALA A 377 22.50 56.00 -34.75
C ALA A 377 23.22 57.36 -34.62
N PRO A 378 24.09 57.76 -35.56
CA PRO A 378 24.66 59.09 -35.60
C PRO A 378 23.68 60.11 -36.22
N THR A 379 23.74 61.35 -35.73
CA THR A 379 22.95 62.49 -36.23
C THR A 379 23.48 63.05 -37.54
N ALA A 380 22.61 63.34 -38.50
CA ALA A 380 22.90 64.10 -39.72
C ALA A 380 21.76 65.09 -40.04
N VAL A 381 22.10 66.19 -40.73
CA VAL A 381 21.28 67.41 -40.77
C VAL A 381 20.84 67.77 -42.20
N MET A 382 19.54 68.06 -42.37
CA MET A 382 18.91 68.91 -43.40
C MET A 382 19.17 68.72 -44.93
N SER A 383 18.08 68.30 -45.61
CA SER A 383 17.50 68.97 -46.81
C SER A 383 18.13 68.70 -48.22
N PRO A 384 17.49 69.10 -49.36
CA PRO A 384 16.47 68.26 -50.01
C PRO A 384 16.51 68.19 -51.58
N ALA A 385 15.93 67.16 -52.23
CA ALA A 385 15.37 67.27 -53.61
C ALA A 385 14.49 66.06 -54.08
N GLN A 386 13.36 66.41 -54.72
CA GLN A 386 12.49 65.64 -55.65
C GLN A 386 13.27 65.13 -56.91
N VAL A 387 12.84 64.22 -57.83
CA VAL A 387 11.55 63.67 -58.36
C VAL A 387 11.77 62.20 -58.88
N PRO A 388 10.74 61.31 -59.08
CA PRO A 388 10.84 59.92 -59.64
C PRO A 388 11.04 59.84 -61.19
N PRO A 389 11.02 58.67 -61.94
CA PRO A 389 10.25 57.42 -61.72
C PRO A 389 10.85 56.02 -62.12
N GLN A 390 10.12 54.96 -61.73
CA GLN A 390 9.94 53.60 -62.32
C GLN A 390 11.04 52.92 -63.21
N GLN A 391 11.43 51.68 -62.88
CA GLN A 391 10.98 50.44 -63.59
C GLN A 391 11.50 49.12 -62.95
N SER A 392 11.00 48.00 -63.48
CA SER A 392 10.94 46.59 -63.04
C SER A 392 12.23 45.80 -62.73
N ALA A 393 12.01 44.66 -62.03
CA ALA A 393 12.91 43.57 -61.58
C ALA A 393 13.95 43.02 -62.60
N PRO A 394 14.99 42.31 -62.12
CA PRO A 394 14.89 40.84 -61.96
C PRO A 394 15.58 40.24 -60.70
N ALA A 395 15.52 38.92 -60.56
CA ALA A 395 16.04 38.12 -59.43
C ALA A 395 17.40 37.45 -59.69
N TYR A 396 18.16 37.06 -58.64
CA TYR A 396 18.79 35.72 -58.53
C TYR A 396 19.37 35.37 -57.14
N ASP A 397 19.28 34.07 -56.81
CA ASP A 397 20.00 33.14 -55.91
C ASP A 397 20.64 33.49 -54.53
N PRO A 398 20.57 32.55 -53.55
CA PRO A 398 21.32 32.57 -52.30
C PRO A 398 22.50 31.57 -52.21
N ALA A 399 23.57 31.99 -51.54
CA ALA A 399 24.64 31.14 -50.97
C ALA A 399 25.24 31.91 -49.76
N SER A 400 25.75 31.33 -48.67
CA SER A 400 26.04 29.93 -48.30
C SER A 400 26.09 29.79 -46.76
N LEU A 401 26.07 28.56 -46.21
CA LEU A 401 26.37 28.25 -44.80
C LEU A 401 27.19 26.94 -44.68
N PRO A 402 28.01 26.75 -43.62
CA PRO A 402 29.17 25.84 -43.64
C PRO A 402 28.95 24.35 -43.32
N ASP A 403 29.93 23.53 -43.72
CA ASP A 403 29.92 22.08 -43.94
C ASP A 403 29.80 21.11 -42.73
N THR A 404 29.57 21.58 -41.50
CA THR A 404 29.53 20.67 -40.34
C THR A 404 28.17 20.01 -40.11
N THR A 405 27.08 20.61 -40.57
CA THR A 405 25.71 20.07 -40.42
C THR A 405 25.35 19.04 -41.49
N SER A 406 25.96 19.09 -42.67
CA SER A 406 25.70 18.17 -43.79
C SER A 406 26.12 16.72 -43.49
N GLN A 407 27.23 16.53 -42.76
CA GLN A 407 27.78 15.20 -42.44
C GLN A 407 26.91 14.44 -41.42
N VAL A 408 26.36 15.13 -40.42
CA VAL A 408 25.52 14.52 -39.37
C VAL A 408 24.15 14.10 -39.93
N LEU A 409 23.59 14.88 -40.86
CA LEU A 409 22.36 14.54 -41.58
C LEU A 409 22.54 13.31 -42.50
N ALA A 410 23.69 13.19 -43.17
CA ALA A 410 24.00 12.04 -44.02
C ALA A 410 24.03 10.72 -43.22
N ALA A 411 24.73 10.69 -42.07
CA ALA A 411 24.83 9.49 -41.23
C ALA A 411 23.47 9.02 -40.70
N ARG A 412 22.57 9.96 -40.33
CA ARG A 412 21.23 9.64 -39.83
C ARG A 412 20.32 9.03 -40.90
N SER A 413 20.50 9.41 -42.17
CA SER A 413 19.69 8.92 -43.30
C SER A 413 19.95 7.45 -43.68
N GLN A 414 21.15 6.93 -43.41
CA GLN A 414 21.52 5.55 -43.79
C GLN A 414 20.95 4.50 -42.84
N LEU A 415 20.86 4.79 -41.54
CA LEU A 415 20.27 3.88 -40.55
C LEU A 415 18.75 3.71 -40.71
N GLN A 416 18.05 4.75 -41.18
CA GLN A 416 16.59 4.69 -41.40
C GLN A 416 16.17 3.89 -42.65
N ARG A 417 17.09 3.56 -43.57
CA ARG A 417 16.78 2.74 -44.76
C ARG A 417 16.79 1.23 -44.51
N ALA A 418 17.11 0.78 -43.29
CA ALA A 418 17.34 -0.64 -43.00
C ALA A 418 16.13 -1.42 -42.44
N GLN A 419 15.02 -0.79 -42.02
CA GLN A 419 13.93 -1.49 -41.30
C GLN A 419 12.50 -1.05 -41.68
N GLY A 420 11.76 -1.98 -42.32
CA GLY A 420 10.32 -1.92 -42.68
C GLY A 420 10.10 -1.98 -44.21
N ALA A 421 9.27 -2.85 -44.81
CA ALA A 421 8.31 -3.90 -44.36
C ALA A 421 8.12 -4.94 -45.54
N PRO A 422 7.08 -5.81 -45.72
CA PRO A 422 5.85 -6.08 -44.96
C PRO A 422 5.52 -7.58 -44.63
N LYS A 423 4.85 -8.36 -45.51
CA LYS A 423 4.10 -9.60 -45.13
C LYS A 423 3.89 -10.70 -46.22
N ALA A 424 4.04 -11.95 -45.77
CA ALA A 424 3.09 -13.11 -45.86
C ALA A 424 2.84 -14.03 -47.10
N LYS A 425 2.61 -15.32 -46.73
CA LYS A 425 1.77 -16.41 -47.29
C LYS A 425 2.33 -17.48 -48.26
N LYS A 426 1.76 -18.69 -48.08
CA LYS A 426 2.01 -20.01 -48.69
C LYS A 426 1.72 -20.10 -50.19
N SER A 427 2.43 -21.02 -50.88
CA SER A 427 1.83 -21.91 -51.90
C SER A 427 2.65 -23.21 -52.09
N GLU A 428 1.95 -24.35 -52.12
CA GLU A 428 2.36 -25.66 -52.67
C GLU A 428 2.31 -25.64 -54.24
N PRO A 429 2.63 -26.71 -55.04
CA PRO A 429 2.72 -28.14 -54.67
C PRO A 429 3.83 -29.02 -55.34
N ALA A 430 3.81 -30.31 -54.96
CA ALA A 430 4.03 -31.53 -55.79
C ALA A 430 5.43 -32.08 -56.18
N ALA A 431 5.75 -33.25 -55.57
CA ALA A 431 6.28 -34.50 -56.17
C ALA A 431 7.70 -34.57 -56.80
N ALA A 432 8.46 -35.68 -56.73
CA ALA A 432 8.43 -36.90 -55.88
C ALA A 432 9.74 -37.73 -56.06
N SER A 433 10.13 -38.58 -55.09
CA SER A 433 10.37 -40.04 -55.26
C SER A 433 11.26 -40.73 -54.18
N ARG A 434 10.86 -41.98 -53.81
CA ARG A 434 11.61 -43.09 -53.15
C ARG A 434 12.16 -42.86 -51.71
N ALA A 435 11.55 -43.43 -50.66
CA ALA A 435 11.63 -44.83 -50.15
C ALA A 435 12.96 -45.14 -49.40
N ARG A 436 13.04 -45.82 -48.24
CA ARG A 436 12.23 -46.91 -47.62
C ARG A 436 12.46 -46.96 -46.05
N PRO A 437 12.05 -47.99 -45.24
CA PRO A 437 10.95 -47.86 -44.27
C PRO A 437 11.28 -48.05 -42.75
N VAL A 438 10.21 -48.04 -41.94
CA VAL A 438 10.10 -48.08 -40.46
C VAL A 438 10.02 -49.51 -39.88
N ASN A 439 10.26 -49.72 -38.57
CA ASN A 439 9.34 -50.52 -37.72
C ASN A 439 9.56 -50.44 -36.17
N ASN A 440 8.44 -50.19 -35.47
CA ASN A 440 7.93 -50.74 -34.20
C ASN A 440 8.87 -51.16 -33.04
N ALA A 441 8.74 -50.48 -31.88
CA ALA A 441 9.11 -50.99 -30.54
C ALA A 441 8.36 -50.28 -29.37
N ALA A 442 7.05 -50.01 -29.53
CA ALA A 442 6.27 -49.21 -28.58
C ALA A 442 5.33 -50.02 -27.65
N LEU A 443 5.40 -51.36 -27.67
CA LEU A 443 4.38 -52.25 -27.07
C LEU A 443 4.90 -53.17 -25.94
N GLU A 444 6.18 -53.07 -25.54
CA GLU A 444 6.78 -53.95 -24.50
C GLU A 444 7.00 -53.28 -23.13
N ARG A 445 6.76 -51.97 -22.99
CA ARG A 445 7.05 -51.23 -21.74
C ARG A 445 5.88 -51.07 -20.76
N LEU A 446 4.73 -51.68 -21.05
CA LEU A 446 3.52 -51.59 -20.21
C LEU A 446 3.16 -52.90 -19.49
N ALA A 447 3.97 -53.96 -19.63
CA ALA A 447 3.67 -55.29 -19.10
C ALA A 447 4.48 -55.72 -17.86
N SER A 448 5.41 -54.88 -17.36
CA SER A 448 6.35 -55.25 -16.27
C SER A 448 6.10 -54.55 -14.92
N VAL A 449 4.94 -53.89 -14.76
CA VAL A 449 4.61 -53.10 -13.55
C VAL A 449 3.76 -53.89 -12.52
N THR A 450 3.25 -55.08 -12.88
CA THR A 450 2.33 -55.86 -12.04
C THR A 450 2.98 -56.97 -11.20
N GLU A 451 4.28 -57.25 -11.35
CA GLU A 451 4.98 -58.30 -10.58
C GLU A 451 6.15 -57.74 -9.75
N ARG A 452 5.84 -57.07 -8.63
CA ARG A 452 6.74 -56.95 -7.46
C ARG A 452 6.10 -56.41 -6.16
N VAL A 453 4.78 -56.46 -6.04
CA VAL A 453 4.13 -56.39 -4.72
C VAL A 453 4.15 -57.78 -4.10
N GLN A 454 5.27 -58.15 -3.44
CA GLN A 454 5.38 -59.14 -2.36
C GLN A 454 6.86 -59.51 -2.11
N SER A 455 7.49 -58.86 -1.11
CA SER A 455 8.48 -59.44 -0.17
C SER A 455 9.25 -58.33 0.55
N ARG A 456 8.89 -58.07 1.82
CA ARG A 456 9.83 -57.49 2.80
C ARG A 456 10.74 -58.61 3.31
N PRO A 457 12.01 -58.31 3.63
CA PRO A 457 12.36 -58.28 5.05
C PRO A 457 13.01 -56.95 5.47
N ALA A 458 13.05 -56.71 6.79
CA ALA A 458 13.77 -55.58 7.37
C ALA A 458 15.18 -55.99 7.82
N THR A 459 16.19 -55.12 7.68
CA THR A 459 17.28 -54.90 8.66
C THR A 459 18.28 -53.82 8.22
N ALA A 460 19.11 -53.40 9.18
CA ALA A 460 20.38 -52.69 9.06
C ALA A 460 20.35 -51.18 8.73
N ALA A 461 21.00 -50.41 9.61
CA ALA A 461 21.28 -48.99 9.42
C ALA A 461 22.37 -48.78 8.36
N ALA A 462 22.22 -47.73 7.55
CA ALA A 462 23.23 -47.27 6.61
C ALA A 462 23.56 -45.79 6.85
N GLN A 463 24.84 -45.45 6.75
CA GLN A 463 25.38 -44.15 7.15
C GLN A 463 25.02 -43.04 6.15
N ALA A 464 24.74 -41.83 6.66
CA ALA A 464 24.53 -40.66 5.83
C ALA A 464 25.85 -40.24 5.16
N GLN A 465 25.90 -40.29 3.82
CA GLN A 465 27.05 -39.82 3.05
C GLN A 465 27.19 -38.29 3.12
N PRO A 466 28.42 -37.74 3.11
CA PRO A 466 28.64 -36.30 3.24
C PRO A 466 28.23 -35.56 1.96
N LYS A 467 27.36 -34.55 2.09
CA LYS A 467 27.05 -33.63 0.99
C LYS A 467 28.30 -32.84 0.60
N LYS A 468 28.68 -32.90 -0.68
CA LYS A 468 29.75 -32.05 -1.24
C LYS A 468 29.41 -30.57 -1.00
N LYS A 469 30.40 -29.79 -0.57
CA LYS A 469 30.29 -28.33 -0.53
C LYS A 469 30.39 -27.80 -1.97
N GLU A 470 29.34 -27.15 -2.45
CA GLU A 470 29.38 -26.45 -3.74
C GLU A 470 30.21 -25.17 -3.63
N ALA A 471 30.89 -24.81 -4.72
CA ALA A 471 31.76 -23.65 -4.76
C ALA A 471 30.93 -22.34 -4.74
N TYR A 472 31.32 -21.42 -3.85
CA TYR A 472 30.66 -20.13 -3.65
C TYR A 472 30.70 -19.29 -4.94
N ARG A 473 29.54 -19.12 -5.60
CA ARG A 473 29.36 -18.20 -6.73
C ARG A 473 28.75 -16.89 -6.23
N TRP A 474 29.53 -15.81 -6.30
CA TRP A 474 29.02 -14.46 -6.12
C TRP A 474 27.94 -14.15 -7.16
N LYS A 475 26.80 -13.61 -6.71
CA LYS A 475 25.85 -12.86 -7.53
C LYS A 475 25.77 -11.44 -6.97
N ALA A 476 26.03 -10.45 -7.81
CA ALA A 476 25.81 -9.05 -7.43
C ALA A 476 24.33 -8.85 -7.13
N THR A 477 24.03 -8.29 -5.96
CA THR A 477 22.66 -8.02 -5.53
C THR A 477 22.39 -6.52 -5.62
N THR A 478 22.36 -5.98 -6.85
CA THR A 478 21.68 -4.72 -7.12
C THR A 478 20.17 -4.99 -7.11
N PRO A 479 19.40 -4.43 -6.16
CA PRO A 479 17.95 -4.49 -6.23
C PRO A 479 17.51 -3.54 -7.37
N VAL A 480 17.33 -4.09 -8.57
CA VAL A 480 16.48 -3.42 -9.56
C VAL A 480 15.09 -3.42 -8.96
N ALA A 481 14.59 -2.24 -8.61
CA ALA A 481 13.22 -2.09 -8.15
C ALA A 481 12.29 -2.41 -9.32
N GLU A 482 11.71 -3.61 -9.32
CA GLU A 482 10.52 -3.88 -10.13
C GLU A 482 9.41 -2.97 -9.62
N VAL A 483 9.21 -1.87 -10.34
CA VAL A 483 8.01 -1.03 -10.20
C VAL A 483 6.82 -1.94 -10.47
N LYS A 484 6.07 -2.25 -9.41
CA LYS A 484 4.76 -2.86 -9.57
C LYS A 484 3.84 -1.80 -10.13
N GLU A 485 3.63 -1.83 -11.44
CA GLU A 485 2.40 -1.29 -11.99
C GLU A 485 1.22 -1.96 -11.27
N GLU A 486 0.37 -1.17 -10.63
CA GLU A 486 -0.91 -1.64 -10.12
C GLU A 486 -1.87 -1.85 -11.30
N VAL A 487 -1.57 -2.85 -12.13
CA VAL A 487 -2.51 -3.32 -13.15
C VAL A 487 -3.73 -3.86 -12.40
N ALA A 488 -4.82 -3.11 -12.46
CA ALA A 488 -6.11 -3.47 -11.89
C ALA A 488 -6.49 -4.87 -12.38
N THR A 489 -6.32 -5.88 -11.52
CA THR A 489 -6.47 -7.27 -11.98
C THR A 489 -7.90 -7.48 -12.47
N PRO A 490 -8.13 -8.16 -13.62
CA PRO A 490 -9.48 -8.42 -14.14
C PRO A 490 -10.39 -9.16 -13.14
N LYS A 491 -9.79 -9.82 -12.14
CA LYS A 491 -10.48 -10.47 -11.03
C LYS A 491 -11.01 -9.49 -9.98
N ALA A 492 -10.35 -8.35 -9.78
CA ALA A 492 -10.84 -7.25 -8.93
C ALA A 492 -12.00 -6.51 -9.61
N LEU A 493 -11.88 -6.17 -10.91
CA LEU A 493 -13.00 -5.61 -11.68
C LEU A 493 -14.20 -6.56 -11.71
N LYS A 494 -14.02 -7.86 -12.01
CA LYS A 494 -15.13 -8.83 -11.95
C LYS A 494 -15.81 -8.88 -10.58
N LYS A 495 -15.03 -8.83 -9.49
CA LYS A 495 -15.59 -8.86 -8.13
C LYS A 495 -16.33 -7.57 -7.76
N ALA A 496 -15.97 -6.43 -8.34
CA ALA A 496 -16.72 -5.17 -8.23
C ALA A 496 -17.98 -5.15 -9.11
N LEU A 497 -17.99 -5.87 -10.25
CA LEU A 497 -19.13 -6.02 -11.16
C LEU A 497 -20.15 -7.08 -10.71
N GLU A 498 -19.76 -8.02 -9.85
CA GLU A 498 -20.63 -9.12 -9.36
C GLU A 498 -21.49 -8.75 -8.15
N HIS A 499 -21.21 -7.63 -7.46
CA HIS A 499 -22.14 -7.09 -6.45
C HIS A 499 -23.11 -6.10 -7.10
N GLU A 500 -24.40 -6.27 -6.78
CA GLU A 500 -25.52 -5.39 -7.13
C GLU A 500 -26.04 -5.44 -8.59
N LYS A 501 -26.22 -6.66 -9.11
CA LYS A 501 -27.46 -6.93 -9.87
C LYS A 501 -28.60 -7.06 -8.86
N THR A 502 -29.37 -5.98 -8.64
CA THR A 502 -30.59 -6.04 -7.83
C THR A 502 -31.54 -7.12 -8.37
N PRO A 503 -32.24 -7.88 -7.51
CA PRO A 503 -33.12 -8.96 -7.96
C PRO A 503 -34.25 -8.44 -8.86
N GLU A 504 -34.66 -7.19 -8.68
CA GLU A 504 -35.64 -6.49 -9.50
C GLU A 504 -35.15 -6.25 -10.92
N LEU A 505 -33.91 -5.78 -11.11
CA LEU A 505 -33.31 -5.61 -12.43
C LEU A 505 -33.12 -6.96 -13.14
N ALA A 506 -32.72 -8.00 -12.41
CA ALA A 506 -32.65 -9.36 -12.95
C ALA A 506 -34.02 -9.87 -13.42
N ALA A 507 -35.12 -9.52 -12.74
CA ALA A 507 -36.48 -9.84 -13.15
C ALA A 507 -36.94 -9.03 -14.39
N LYS A 508 -36.65 -7.72 -14.46
CA LYS A 508 -36.91 -6.89 -15.65
C LYS A 508 -36.20 -7.44 -16.89
N LEU A 509 -34.91 -7.75 -16.76
CA LEU A 509 -34.09 -8.34 -17.85
C LEU A 509 -34.61 -9.72 -18.26
N ALA A 510 -35.17 -10.50 -17.33
CA ALA A 510 -35.79 -11.79 -17.66
C ALA A 510 -37.09 -11.61 -18.47
N ALA A 511 -37.92 -10.62 -18.14
CA ALA A 511 -39.13 -10.30 -18.89
C ALA A 511 -38.83 -9.81 -20.32
N GLU A 512 -37.89 -8.87 -20.48
CA GLU A 512 -37.50 -8.36 -21.81
C GLU A 512 -36.80 -9.44 -22.67
N ALA A 513 -36.10 -10.39 -22.05
CA ALA A 513 -35.55 -11.54 -22.76
C ALA A 513 -36.64 -12.50 -23.26
N ILE A 514 -37.73 -12.67 -22.51
CA ILE A 514 -38.90 -13.48 -22.91
C ILE A 514 -39.63 -12.85 -24.10
N GLU A 515 -39.68 -11.51 -24.19
CA GLU A 515 -40.28 -10.82 -25.35
C GLU A 515 -39.40 -10.88 -26.62
N ARG A 516 -38.07 -10.91 -26.46
CA ARG A 516 -37.12 -10.90 -27.60
C ARG A 516 -36.76 -12.29 -28.13
N ASP A 517 -36.83 -13.35 -27.32
CA ASP A 517 -36.42 -14.71 -27.71
C ASP A 517 -37.52 -15.77 -27.44
N PRO A 518 -38.04 -16.48 -28.46
CA PRO A 518 -39.01 -17.55 -28.29
C PRO A 518 -38.53 -18.69 -27.39
N TRP A 519 -37.23 -18.99 -27.38
CA TRP A 519 -36.71 -20.06 -26.52
C TRP A 519 -36.69 -19.66 -25.04
N ALA A 520 -36.31 -18.41 -24.72
CA ALA A 520 -36.46 -17.85 -23.38
C ALA A 520 -37.92 -17.88 -22.87
N ALA A 521 -38.90 -17.65 -23.76
CA ALA A 521 -40.32 -17.75 -23.44
C ALA A 521 -40.76 -19.18 -23.10
N ASP A 522 -40.33 -20.18 -23.88
CA ASP A 522 -40.59 -21.59 -23.61
C ASP A 522 -39.94 -22.04 -22.29
N VAL A 523 -38.68 -21.66 -22.03
CA VAL A 523 -37.96 -22.00 -20.79
C VAL A 523 -38.65 -21.40 -19.56
N ALA A 524 -39.27 -20.22 -19.67
CA ALA A 524 -40.02 -19.62 -18.57
C ALA A 524 -41.35 -20.34 -18.26
N GLN A 525 -41.92 -21.07 -19.23
CA GLN A 525 -43.14 -21.87 -19.04
C GLN A 525 -42.84 -23.29 -18.53
N LEU A 526 -41.67 -23.83 -18.86
CA LEU A 526 -41.17 -25.10 -18.34
C LEU A 526 -40.83 -24.99 -16.83
N LYS A 527 -41.64 -25.62 -15.96
CA LYS A 527 -41.41 -25.67 -14.51
C LYS A 527 -40.24 -26.59 -14.14
N LEU A 528 -39.02 -26.14 -14.39
CA LEU A 528 -37.78 -26.89 -14.18
C LEU A 528 -37.19 -26.66 -12.77
N PRO A 529 -36.46 -27.64 -12.20
CA PRO A 529 -35.58 -27.40 -11.06
C PRO A 529 -34.46 -26.41 -11.44
N LYS A 530 -34.09 -25.49 -10.54
CA LYS A 530 -33.14 -24.39 -10.81
C LYS A 530 -31.82 -24.79 -11.50
N LEU A 531 -31.25 -25.96 -11.19
CA LEU A 531 -30.02 -26.46 -11.83
C LEU A 531 -30.25 -26.86 -13.29
N VAL A 532 -31.44 -27.36 -13.61
CA VAL A 532 -31.87 -27.79 -14.95
C VAL A 532 -32.32 -26.57 -15.78
N GLU A 533 -32.99 -25.61 -15.14
CA GLU A 533 -33.27 -24.28 -15.70
C GLU A 533 -31.97 -23.57 -16.14
N GLN A 534 -30.90 -23.65 -15.33
CA GLN A 534 -29.58 -23.13 -15.71
C GLN A 534 -28.97 -23.82 -16.94
N VAL A 535 -29.23 -25.10 -17.19
CA VAL A 535 -28.80 -25.75 -18.44
C VAL A 535 -29.56 -25.15 -19.63
N ALA A 536 -30.89 -25.01 -19.51
CA ALA A 536 -31.73 -24.48 -20.58
C ALA A 536 -31.46 -23.00 -20.92
N LEU A 537 -31.18 -22.16 -19.92
CA LEU A 537 -30.85 -20.74 -20.11
C LEU A 537 -29.47 -20.51 -20.77
N ASN A 538 -28.57 -21.50 -20.73
CA ASN A 538 -27.22 -21.42 -21.27
C ASN A 538 -27.02 -22.28 -22.53
N ALA A 539 -28.11 -22.86 -23.04
CA ALA A 539 -28.17 -23.50 -24.35
C ALA A 539 -29.12 -22.73 -25.26
N TRP A 540 -28.85 -22.72 -26.57
CA TRP A 540 -29.82 -22.29 -27.57
C TRP A 540 -30.48 -23.53 -28.21
N ARG A 541 -31.70 -23.37 -28.73
CA ARG A 541 -32.50 -24.48 -29.27
C ARG A 541 -32.53 -24.47 -30.79
N GLU A 542 -32.25 -25.63 -31.36
CA GLU A 542 -32.55 -25.98 -32.74
C GLU A 542 -33.63 -27.07 -32.74
N GLN A 543 -34.63 -26.98 -33.62
CA GLN A 543 -35.71 -27.96 -33.72
C GLN A 543 -35.90 -28.43 -35.15
N GLU A 544 -35.77 -29.75 -35.35
CA GLU A 544 -36.11 -30.45 -36.58
C GLU A 544 -37.27 -31.42 -36.31
N GLY A 545 -38.50 -30.94 -36.46
CA GLY A 545 -39.71 -31.73 -36.23
C GLY A 545 -39.83 -32.22 -34.79
N SER A 546 -39.71 -33.54 -34.58
CA SER A 546 -39.81 -34.22 -33.28
C SER A 546 -38.47 -34.29 -32.51
N ARG A 547 -37.38 -33.79 -33.11
CA ARG A 547 -36.05 -33.72 -32.50
C ARG A 547 -35.72 -32.30 -32.07
N VAL A 548 -35.20 -32.18 -30.85
CA VAL A 548 -34.72 -30.92 -30.30
C VAL A 548 -33.24 -31.07 -29.96
N CYS A 549 -32.40 -30.29 -30.63
CA CYS A 549 -30.99 -30.17 -30.33
C CYS A 549 -30.81 -28.93 -29.45
N LEU A 550 -30.30 -29.13 -28.22
CA LEU A 550 -29.90 -28.05 -27.33
C LEU A 550 -28.38 -27.88 -27.41
N HIS A 551 -27.97 -26.74 -27.95
CA HIS A 551 -26.57 -26.39 -28.18
C HIS A 551 -26.01 -25.65 -26.97
N LEU A 552 -25.26 -26.36 -26.12
CA LEU A 552 -24.71 -25.86 -24.87
C LEU A 552 -23.29 -25.31 -25.09
N ARG A 553 -23.01 -24.12 -24.55
CA ARG A 553 -21.66 -23.51 -24.62
C ARG A 553 -20.61 -24.38 -23.94
N PRO A 554 -19.41 -24.59 -24.53
CA PRO A 554 -18.35 -25.43 -23.96
C PRO A 554 -17.96 -25.06 -22.52
N SER A 555 -17.99 -23.76 -22.19
CA SER A 555 -17.75 -23.20 -20.85
C SER A 555 -18.63 -23.80 -19.74
N GLN A 556 -19.79 -24.36 -20.09
CA GLN A 556 -20.80 -24.85 -19.14
C GLN A 556 -21.03 -26.35 -19.20
N ARG A 557 -20.11 -27.09 -19.86
CA ARG A 557 -20.09 -28.56 -19.95
C ARG A 557 -20.27 -29.29 -18.61
N HIS A 558 -19.86 -28.68 -17.50
CA HIS A 558 -20.02 -29.23 -16.15
C HIS A 558 -21.47 -29.33 -15.66
N LEU A 559 -22.42 -28.61 -16.28
CA LEU A 559 -23.85 -28.71 -16.00
C LEU A 559 -24.55 -29.83 -16.81
N ASN A 560 -23.88 -30.41 -17.81
CA ASN A 560 -24.43 -31.50 -18.62
C ASN A 560 -24.38 -32.83 -17.84
N ASN A 561 -25.51 -33.19 -17.22
CA ASN A 561 -25.68 -34.40 -16.44
C ASN A 561 -26.82 -35.26 -17.07
N PRO A 562 -26.67 -36.59 -17.21
CA PRO A 562 -27.76 -37.47 -17.67
C PRO A 562 -29.06 -37.35 -16.87
N GLY A 563 -29.02 -36.91 -15.60
CA GLY A 563 -30.21 -36.56 -14.83
C GLY A 563 -30.91 -35.28 -15.32
N ALA A 564 -30.16 -34.26 -15.71
CA ALA A 564 -30.69 -33.01 -16.25
C ALA A 564 -31.29 -33.21 -17.66
N LEU A 565 -30.62 -34.03 -18.49
CA LEU A 565 -31.14 -34.47 -19.79
C LEU A 565 -32.54 -35.09 -19.66
N LYS A 566 -32.71 -36.08 -18.78
CA LYS A 566 -34.00 -36.73 -18.54
C LYS A 566 -35.08 -35.75 -18.08
N ALA A 567 -34.75 -34.87 -17.13
CA ALA A 567 -35.68 -33.87 -16.62
C ALA A 567 -36.11 -32.85 -17.68
N LEU A 568 -35.20 -32.42 -18.58
CA LEU A 568 -35.53 -31.59 -19.73
C LEU A 568 -36.41 -32.32 -20.74
N THR A 569 -36.06 -33.57 -21.10
CA THR A 569 -36.86 -34.36 -22.05
C THR A 569 -38.28 -34.58 -21.56
N GLU A 570 -38.45 -34.88 -20.27
CA GLU A 570 -39.76 -35.08 -19.64
C GLU A 570 -40.58 -33.78 -19.63
N ALA A 571 -40.00 -32.67 -19.17
CA ALA A 571 -40.67 -31.37 -19.15
C ALA A 571 -41.05 -30.87 -20.56
N MET A 572 -40.14 -31.03 -21.55
CA MET A 572 -40.42 -30.65 -22.94
C MET A 572 -41.46 -31.56 -23.61
N SER A 573 -41.49 -32.85 -23.29
CA SER A 573 -42.53 -33.75 -23.81
C SER A 573 -43.91 -33.46 -23.20
N GLN A 574 -43.96 -33.07 -21.92
CA GLN A 574 -45.19 -32.58 -21.28
C GLN A 574 -45.69 -31.27 -21.91
N PHE A 575 -44.78 -30.36 -22.27
CA PHE A 575 -45.11 -29.07 -22.91
C PHE A 575 -45.54 -29.21 -24.37
N ALA A 576 -44.85 -30.07 -25.15
CA ALA A 576 -45.12 -30.27 -26.58
C ALA A 576 -46.26 -31.28 -26.86
N GLY A 577 -46.84 -31.91 -25.83
CA GLY A 577 -47.91 -32.91 -25.97
C GLY A 577 -47.53 -34.17 -26.77
N SER A 578 -46.24 -34.38 -27.02
CA SER A 578 -45.67 -35.40 -27.91
C SER A 578 -44.28 -35.81 -27.43
N ALA A 579 -43.82 -37.01 -27.80
CA ALA A 579 -42.53 -37.52 -27.35
C ALA A 579 -41.38 -36.81 -28.08
N VAL A 580 -40.62 -35.99 -27.35
CA VAL A 580 -39.48 -35.24 -27.91
C VAL A 580 -38.19 -36.04 -27.73
N GLU A 581 -37.46 -36.28 -28.81
CA GLU A 581 -36.07 -36.75 -28.74
C GLU A 581 -35.15 -35.55 -28.51
N LEU A 582 -34.60 -35.41 -27.31
CA LEU A 582 -33.70 -34.32 -26.93
C LEU A 582 -32.24 -34.77 -26.92
N THR A 583 -31.39 -34.06 -27.65
CA THR A 583 -29.93 -34.22 -27.62
C THR A 583 -29.27 -32.92 -27.18
N ILE A 584 -28.29 -33.00 -26.27
CA ILE A 584 -27.41 -31.86 -25.98
C ILE A 584 -26.14 -32.03 -26.80
N VAL A 585 -25.82 -31.02 -27.62
CA VAL A 585 -24.58 -30.93 -28.40
C VAL A 585 -23.74 -29.79 -27.82
N GLU A 586 -22.42 -29.98 -27.78
CA GLU A 586 -21.48 -28.90 -27.44
C GLU A 586 -21.20 -28.09 -28.70
N ASP A 587 -21.69 -26.85 -28.77
CA ASP A 587 -21.47 -25.95 -29.90
C ASP A 587 -21.10 -24.53 -29.41
N ASP A 588 -20.14 -23.94 -30.10
CA ASP A 588 -19.54 -22.63 -29.80
C ASP A 588 -19.91 -21.57 -30.86
N ASN A 589 -20.92 -21.84 -31.70
CA ASN A 589 -21.40 -20.92 -32.72
C ASN A 589 -21.87 -19.58 -32.10
N PRO A 590 -21.15 -18.46 -32.30
CA PRO A 590 -21.46 -17.19 -31.64
C PRO A 590 -22.54 -16.39 -32.37
N ALA A 591 -23.04 -16.87 -33.52
CA ALA A 591 -24.05 -16.18 -34.32
C ALA A 591 -25.46 -16.29 -33.72
N VAL A 592 -25.74 -17.37 -32.97
CA VAL A 592 -27.01 -17.56 -32.25
C VAL A 592 -26.74 -17.35 -30.77
N ARG A 593 -27.46 -16.41 -30.15
CA ARG A 593 -27.32 -16.07 -28.73
C ARG A 593 -28.18 -16.97 -27.84
N THR A 594 -27.63 -17.40 -26.71
CA THR A 594 -28.39 -18.11 -25.66
C THR A 594 -29.30 -17.14 -24.88
N PRO A 595 -30.34 -17.61 -24.18
CA PRO A 595 -31.19 -16.75 -23.34
C PRO A 595 -30.42 -15.93 -22.30
N LEU A 596 -29.33 -16.46 -21.75
CA LEU A 596 -28.47 -15.75 -20.81
C LEU A 596 -27.57 -14.70 -21.49
N GLU A 597 -27.08 -14.97 -22.71
CA GLU A 597 -26.37 -13.99 -23.54
C GLU A 597 -27.32 -12.85 -23.99
N TRP A 598 -28.59 -13.14 -24.27
CA TRP A 598 -29.61 -12.12 -24.51
C TRP A 598 -29.82 -11.22 -23.29
N ARG A 599 -29.95 -11.78 -22.08
CA ARG A 599 -30.03 -10.99 -20.83
C ARG A 599 -28.79 -10.12 -20.59
N GLN A 600 -27.61 -10.55 -21.04
CA GLN A 600 -26.37 -9.75 -20.99
C GLN A 600 -26.41 -8.61 -22.02
N ALA A 601 -26.77 -8.89 -23.27
CA ALA A 601 -26.86 -7.88 -24.32
C ALA A 601 -27.91 -6.78 -24.01
N ILE A 602 -29.06 -7.13 -23.44
CA ILE A 602 -30.08 -6.15 -22.99
C ILE A 602 -29.53 -5.27 -21.85
N TYR A 603 -28.74 -5.84 -20.93
CA TYR A 603 -28.11 -5.08 -19.86
C TYR A 603 -27.03 -4.12 -20.39
N GLU A 604 -26.24 -4.54 -21.38
CA GLU A 604 -25.25 -3.69 -22.06
C GLU A 604 -25.92 -2.53 -22.83
N GLU A 605 -27.03 -2.80 -23.52
CA GLU A 605 -27.87 -1.79 -24.19
C GLU A 605 -28.39 -0.74 -23.19
N LYS A 606 -28.91 -1.18 -22.03
CA LYS A 606 -29.36 -0.27 -20.96
C LYS A 606 -28.23 0.48 -20.27
N LEU A 607 -27.06 -0.13 -20.11
CA LEU A 607 -25.88 0.54 -19.56
C LEU A 607 -25.39 1.65 -20.51
N ALA A 608 -25.40 1.42 -21.82
CA ALA A 608 -25.08 2.44 -22.82
C ALA A 608 -26.07 3.61 -22.77
N GLN A 609 -27.38 3.33 -22.77
CA GLN A 609 -28.41 4.36 -22.63
C GLN A 609 -28.28 5.17 -21.33
N ALA A 610 -27.98 4.50 -20.20
CA ALA A 610 -27.75 5.18 -18.92
C ALA A 610 -26.51 6.09 -18.96
N ARG A 611 -25.42 5.66 -19.60
CA ARG A 611 -24.21 6.49 -19.80
C ARG A 611 -24.50 7.71 -20.65
N GLU A 612 -25.17 7.54 -21.79
CA GLU A 612 -25.56 8.65 -22.67
C GLU A 612 -26.47 9.64 -21.95
N ALA A 613 -27.45 9.18 -21.17
CA ALA A 613 -28.34 10.04 -20.38
C ALA A 613 -27.59 10.84 -19.31
N VAL A 614 -26.66 10.22 -18.57
CA VAL A 614 -25.84 10.89 -17.53
C VAL A 614 -24.87 11.90 -18.15
N ILE A 615 -24.28 11.61 -19.30
CA ILE A 615 -23.40 12.54 -20.03
C ILE A 615 -24.21 13.71 -20.64
N ALA A 616 -25.46 13.47 -21.05
CA ALA A 616 -26.36 14.48 -21.58
C ALA A 616 -27.02 15.38 -20.51
N ASP A 617 -26.96 15.03 -19.22
CA ASP A 617 -27.59 15.80 -18.14
C ASP A 617 -26.96 17.20 -18.01
N SER A 618 -27.82 18.23 -18.08
CA SER A 618 -27.42 19.63 -18.02
C SER A 618 -26.80 20.03 -16.67
N ASN A 619 -27.21 19.40 -15.57
CA ASN A 619 -26.64 19.65 -14.25
C ASN A 619 -25.23 19.07 -14.15
N ILE A 620 -25.01 17.87 -14.69
CA ILE A 620 -23.69 17.24 -14.70
C ILE A 620 -22.74 18.03 -15.60
N GLN A 621 -23.18 18.43 -16.80
CA GLN A 621 -22.39 19.33 -17.66
C GLN A 621 -22.07 20.67 -17.00
N THR A 622 -22.98 21.21 -16.19
CA THR A 622 -22.76 22.43 -15.39
C THR A 622 -21.69 22.18 -14.32
N LEU A 623 -21.76 21.07 -13.58
CA LEU A 623 -20.75 20.71 -12.57
C LEU A 623 -19.35 20.52 -13.20
N ARG A 624 -19.26 19.80 -14.32
CA ARG A 624 -17.98 19.64 -15.05
C ARG A 624 -17.39 20.98 -15.50
N ARG A 625 -18.23 21.92 -15.96
CA ARG A 625 -17.77 23.25 -16.45
C ARG A 625 -17.38 24.24 -15.36
N PHE A 626 -18.04 24.22 -14.20
CA PHE A 626 -17.81 25.22 -13.13
C PHE A 626 -16.88 24.74 -12.01
N PHE A 627 -16.73 23.42 -11.82
CA PHE A 627 -15.97 22.84 -10.70
C PHE A 627 -14.86 21.88 -11.13
N ASP A 628 -14.57 21.79 -12.44
CA ASP A 628 -13.56 20.88 -13.03
C ASP A 628 -13.76 19.42 -12.58
N ALA A 629 -15.02 19.03 -12.41
CA ALA A 629 -15.40 17.73 -11.86
C ALA A 629 -15.29 16.62 -12.91
N ASP A 630 -14.63 15.51 -12.54
CA ASP A 630 -14.61 14.29 -13.32
C ASP A 630 -15.79 13.36 -13.00
N LEU A 631 -16.31 12.71 -14.03
CA LEU A 631 -17.39 11.73 -13.94
C LEU A 631 -16.80 10.32 -14.01
N ASP A 632 -16.99 9.53 -12.95
CA ASP A 632 -16.64 8.12 -12.95
C ASP A 632 -17.64 7.30 -13.77
N GLU A 633 -17.30 7.01 -15.03
CA GLU A 633 -18.12 6.21 -15.95
C GLU A 633 -18.23 4.72 -15.56
N GLU A 634 -17.40 4.21 -14.65
CA GLU A 634 -17.48 2.85 -14.11
C GLU A 634 -18.51 2.73 -12.99
N SER A 635 -18.89 3.85 -12.35
CA SER A 635 -19.91 3.92 -11.31
C SER A 635 -21.36 3.84 -11.84
N ILE A 636 -21.58 4.15 -13.13
CA ILE A 636 -22.93 4.24 -13.73
C ILE A 636 -23.61 2.86 -13.78
N ARG A 637 -24.89 2.80 -13.38
CA ARG A 637 -25.72 1.58 -13.37
C ARG A 637 -27.13 1.87 -13.91
N PRO A 638 -27.71 1.00 -14.76
CA PRO A 638 -29.11 1.12 -15.18
C PRO A 638 -30.07 0.62 -14.07
N LEU A 639 -31.25 1.23 -13.98
CA LEU A 639 -32.29 0.96 -12.95
C LEU A 639 -33.51 0.19 -13.50
#